data_AF-A0A816LW71-F1
#
_entry.id   AF-A0A816LW71-F1
#
_cell.length_a   1.000
_cell.length_b   1.000
_cell.length_c   1.000
_cell.angle_alpha   90.00
_cell.angle_beta   90.00
_cell.angle_gamma   90.00
#
_symmetry.space_group_name_H-M   'P 1'
#
loop_
_entity.id
_entity.type
_entity.pdbx_description
1 polymer ?
#
loop_
_entity_poly.entity_id
_entity_poly.type
_entity_poly.pdbx_seq_one_letter_code
_entity_poly.pdbx_strand_id
1 'polypeptide(L)'
;MCHMSACAILSYLSIVFLKLVPLQHLKSRSQFMKVSTLSIVFCASVVGGNVSLRYLPVSFNQAVGATTPFFTALFAYLMTFKREAWITYGALVPVVTGVVIASGGEPGFHWFGFIMCISATAARAFKSVLQGILLSSEGEKLNSMNLMLYMSPIAVIALLPVTIVMEPDVMSVTLSLARQHKYMWVLLLVNSVMAYSANLLNFLVTKHTSALTLQVLGNAKGVVAVVISVLLFRNPVTVMGIGGYSITVLGVVAYGETKRRIKFQLAKVLSQRLVLRNAVSPRSFMSSTMDTDSLHESSTSKDYSSEHIQVLEGLDPVRKRPGMYIGSTGSRGLHHLVYEILDNAIDEAQAGFASKIDVVLHADGSVSISDDGRGIPTDLHPATRKSSLETVLTVLHAGGKFGGKSSGYSVSGGLHGVGLSVVNALSEALEVIVRRDGMEFQHKYSRGKPITTLTCHVLPPESRGTQGTCIRFWPDKEVFTTAIQFDHNTIAGRIRELAFLNPKVTISLKKEDDDPERDLYSEYFYAGGLTEYVSWLNTDKKPLHDVLGFRKEINGTTVDVALQWCSDAYSDTMLGYANSIRTIDGGTHIEGVKASLTRTLNSLAKKLKVIKEKDISLSGEHVREGLTCIVSVKVPDPEFEGQTKTRLGNPEVRKIVDQSLQEYLTEYFELHPDVLESIISKSLNAYKAALAAKRARELVRSKSILKSSSLPGKLADCSSTDPAESEIFIVEGDSAGGSAKQGRDRRFQAILPLRGKILNIERKDEAAMYKNEEIQNLILGLGLGVKGEDFNMENLRYHKIIILTDADVDGAHIRSLLLTFFFRYQRALFDAGCIYVGVPPLFKVERGKQAHYCYDEAALKQVIASFPGNASYNIQRFKGLGEMMPEQLWETTMDPDTRILKQLVVDDAAETNVVFSSLMGARVDVRKELIKSAATRMNLENLDI
;
A
#
# COMPACT_ATOMS: atom_id res chain seq x y z
N MET A 1 -17.43 2.40 41.26
CA MET A 1 -17.86 3.74 40.85
C MET A 1 -16.71 4.56 40.25
N CYS A 2 -15.68 4.92 41.01
CA CYS A 2 -14.62 5.89 40.63
C CYS A 2 -13.97 5.67 39.25
N HIS A 3 -13.69 4.42 38.86
CA HIS A 3 -13.17 4.11 37.52
C HIS A 3 -14.06 4.63 36.38
N MET A 4 -15.38 4.54 36.51
CA MET A 4 -16.31 5.00 35.46
C MET A 4 -16.46 6.53 35.49
N SER A 5 -16.40 7.16 36.67
CA SER A 5 -16.32 8.61 36.80
C SER A 5 -15.08 9.16 36.09
N ALA A 6 -13.92 8.51 36.29
CA ALA A 6 -12.69 8.86 35.59
C ALA A 6 -12.76 8.54 34.09
N CYS A 7 -13.37 7.42 33.67
CA CYS A 7 -13.57 7.14 32.25
C CYS A 7 -14.46 8.19 31.57
N ALA A 8 -15.49 8.70 32.24
CA ALA A 8 -16.32 9.79 31.73
C ALA A 8 -15.51 11.09 31.56
N ILE A 9 -14.80 11.52 32.61
CA ILE A 9 -13.97 12.74 32.60
C ILE A 9 -12.85 12.64 31.55
N LEU A 10 -12.11 11.53 31.52
CA LEU A 10 -11.02 11.32 30.57
C LEU A 10 -11.53 11.21 29.13
N SER A 11 -12.67 10.54 28.88
CA SER A 11 -13.27 10.54 27.53
C SER A 11 -13.71 11.94 27.10
N TYR A 12 -14.31 12.71 28.01
CA TYR A 12 -14.74 14.08 27.73
C TYR A 12 -13.54 14.98 27.43
N LEU A 13 -12.47 14.91 28.24
CA LEU A 13 -11.22 15.62 27.97
C LEU A 13 -10.59 15.18 26.65
N SER A 14 -10.53 13.88 26.35
CA SER A 14 -9.98 13.36 25.08
C SER A 14 -10.74 13.84 23.85
N ILE A 15 -12.07 13.93 23.90
CA ILE A 15 -12.92 14.24 22.74
C ILE A 15 -13.19 15.74 22.61
N VAL A 16 -13.57 16.41 23.71
CA VAL A 16 -14.04 17.80 23.67
C VAL A 16 -12.90 18.79 23.84
N PHE A 17 -11.92 18.49 24.70
CA PHE A 17 -10.80 19.40 24.99
C PHE A 17 -9.57 19.13 24.11
N LEU A 18 -9.15 17.86 24.00
CA LEU A 18 -7.99 17.43 23.21
C LEU A 18 -8.32 17.09 21.74
N LYS A 19 -9.61 17.05 21.37
CA LYS A 19 -10.10 16.77 20.00
C LYS A 19 -9.52 15.50 19.34
N LEU A 20 -9.11 14.49 20.12
CA LEU A 20 -8.45 13.28 19.58
C LEU A 20 -9.34 12.46 18.64
N VAL A 21 -10.65 12.64 18.71
CA VAL A 21 -11.67 11.99 17.88
C VAL A 21 -12.85 12.97 17.73
N PRO A 22 -13.48 13.12 16.55
CA PRO A 22 -14.69 13.92 16.41
C PRO A 22 -15.84 13.40 17.27
N LEU A 23 -16.54 14.31 17.96
CA LEU A 23 -17.71 13.99 18.76
C LEU A 23 -18.84 13.47 17.86
N GLN A 24 -19.35 12.27 18.16
CA GLN A 24 -20.43 11.64 17.39
C GLN A 24 -21.73 11.64 18.18
N HIS A 25 -22.67 12.50 17.82
CA HIS A 25 -24.00 12.51 18.43
C HIS A 25 -24.77 11.21 18.15
N LEU A 26 -25.55 10.76 19.13
CA LEU A 26 -26.45 9.62 18.99
C LEU A 26 -27.59 9.97 18.03
N LYS A 27 -27.74 9.18 16.97
CA LYS A 27 -28.66 9.45 15.85
C LYS A 27 -30.09 8.97 16.09
N SER A 28 -30.29 7.99 16.97
CA SER A 28 -31.58 7.34 17.14
C SER A 28 -31.86 6.99 18.62
N ARG A 29 -33.15 6.93 18.99
CA ARG A 29 -33.59 6.42 20.29
C ARG A 29 -33.17 4.95 20.49
N SER A 30 -33.12 4.16 19.42
CA SER A 30 -32.64 2.77 19.43
C SER A 30 -31.17 2.69 19.83
N GLN A 31 -30.32 3.54 19.25
CA GLN A 31 -28.89 3.63 19.56
C GLN A 31 -28.66 4.02 21.03
N PHE A 32 -29.42 5.00 21.56
CA PHE A 32 -29.38 5.37 22.98
C PHE A 32 -29.79 4.21 23.90
N MET A 33 -30.85 3.47 23.56
CA MET A 33 -31.28 2.29 24.32
C MET A 33 -30.18 1.21 24.32
N LYS A 34 -29.54 0.93 23.18
CA LYS A 34 -28.43 -0.05 23.10
C LYS A 34 -27.23 0.35 23.98
N VAL A 35 -26.84 1.63 24.00
CA VAL A 35 -25.76 2.14 24.86
C VAL A 35 -26.15 2.11 26.35
N SER A 36 -27.42 2.39 26.67
CA SER A 36 -27.95 2.29 28.03
C SER A 36 -27.93 0.84 28.54
N THR A 37 -28.43 -0.10 27.73
CA THR A 37 -28.37 -1.54 28.03
C THR A 37 -26.93 -2.02 28.20
N LEU A 38 -25.99 -1.60 27.34
CA LEU A 38 -24.56 -1.92 27.47
C LEU A 38 -23.99 -1.47 28.83
N SER A 39 -24.38 -0.27 29.27
CA SER A 39 -23.97 0.31 30.55
C SER A 39 -24.51 -0.49 31.73
N ILE A 40 -25.82 -0.79 31.75
CA ILE A 40 -26.48 -1.56 32.81
C ILE A 40 -25.91 -2.98 32.91
N VAL A 41 -25.75 -3.67 31.79
CA VAL A 41 -25.18 -5.04 31.73
C VAL A 41 -23.73 -5.06 32.23
N PHE A 42 -22.95 -4.03 31.89
CA PHE A 42 -21.60 -3.88 32.46
C PHE A 42 -21.63 -3.71 33.99
N CYS A 43 -22.50 -2.84 34.53
CA CYS A 43 -22.66 -2.65 35.97
C CYS A 43 -23.03 -3.96 36.67
N ALA A 44 -24.02 -4.69 36.15
CA ALA A 44 -24.41 -6.02 36.66
C ALA A 44 -23.24 -7.01 36.65
N SER A 45 -22.41 -7.00 35.59
CA SER A 45 -21.24 -7.87 35.47
C SER A 45 -20.13 -7.57 36.50
N VAL A 46 -19.96 -6.29 36.88
CA VAL A 46 -18.99 -5.86 37.89
C VAL A 46 -19.49 -6.15 39.30
N VAL A 47 -20.75 -5.81 39.59
CA VAL A 47 -21.38 -6.06 40.90
C VAL A 47 -21.44 -7.56 41.19
N GLY A 48 -21.95 -8.37 40.26
CA GLY A 48 -22.02 -9.82 40.44
C GLY A 48 -20.65 -10.48 40.58
N GLY A 49 -19.64 -9.98 39.85
CA GLY A 49 -18.25 -10.40 40.00
C GLY A 49 -17.72 -10.14 41.41
N ASN A 50 -17.85 -8.92 41.91
CA ASN A 50 -17.37 -8.55 43.25
C ASN A 50 -18.15 -9.25 44.37
N VAL A 51 -19.47 -9.42 44.23
CA VAL A 51 -20.30 -10.19 45.19
C VAL A 51 -19.84 -11.64 45.25
N SER A 52 -19.63 -12.29 44.09
CA SER A 52 -19.21 -13.70 44.07
C SER A 52 -17.85 -13.94 44.72
N LEU A 53 -16.93 -12.96 44.70
CA LEU A 53 -15.66 -13.02 45.42
C LEU A 53 -15.78 -12.95 46.95
N ARG A 54 -16.93 -12.55 47.51
CA ARG A 54 -17.18 -12.65 48.97
C ARG A 54 -17.49 -14.07 49.43
N TYR A 55 -17.88 -14.95 48.50
CA TYR A 55 -18.37 -16.31 48.79
C TYR A 55 -17.57 -17.43 48.13
N LEU A 56 -16.74 -17.11 47.13
CA LEU A 56 -15.96 -18.08 46.36
C LEU A 56 -14.48 -17.66 46.26
N PRO A 57 -13.54 -18.62 46.35
CA PRO A 57 -12.12 -18.37 46.08
C PRO A 57 -11.89 -17.76 44.69
N VAL A 58 -10.88 -16.89 44.59
CA VAL A 58 -10.50 -16.21 43.34
C VAL A 58 -10.16 -17.23 42.23
N SER A 59 -9.47 -18.32 42.57
CA SER A 59 -9.17 -19.44 41.65
C SER A 59 -10.43 -20.02 40.99
N PHE A 60 -11.43 -20.37 41.81
CA PHE A 60 -12.69 -20.92 41.33
C PHE A 60 -13.50 -19.88 40.53
N ASN A 61 -13.49 -18.62 40.97
CA ASN A 61 -14.14 -17.52 40.25
C ASN A 61 -13.57 -17.32 38.83
N GLN A 62 -12.24 -17.39 38.67
CA GLN A 62 -11.60 -17.32 37.35
C GLN A 62 -11.89 -18.55 36.48
N ALA A 63 -11.99 -19.75 37.08
CA ALA A 63 -12.36 -20.96 36.36
C ALA A 63 -13.79 -20.89 35.80
N VAL A 64 -14.78 -20.48 36.62
CA VAL A 64 -16.14 -20.19 36.14
C VAL A 64 -16.11 -19.10 35.07
N GLY A 65 -15.28 -18.06 35.25
CA GLY A 65 -15.05 -17.00 34.27
C GLY A 65 -14.52 -17.50 32.91
N ALA A 66 -13.79 -18.61 32.87
CA ALA A 66 -13.30 -19.20 31.61
C ALA A 66 -14.43 -19.68 30.69
N THR A 67 -15.65 -19.86 31.19
CA THR A 67 -16.85 -20.18 30.39
C THR A 67 -17.40 -18.99 29.59
N THR A 68 -16.86 -17.76 29.74
CA THR A 68 -17.36 -16.57 29.01
C THR A 68 -17.51 -16.78 27.49
N PRO A 69 -16.61 -17.51 26.76
CA PRO A 69 -16.79 -17.81 25.34
C PRO A 69 -18.07 -18.60 25.00
N PHE A 70 -18.53 -19.51 25.88
CA PHE A 70 -19.77 -20.26 25.69
C PHE A 70 -20.99 -19.33 25.69
N PHE A 71 -21.13 -18.51 26.72
CA PHE A 71 -22.17 -17.48 26.78
C PHE A 71 -22.04 -16.47 25.63
N THR A 72 -20.82 -16.14 25.21
CA THR A 72 -20.60 -15.20 24.09
C THR A 72 -21.09 -15.78 22.77
N ALA A 73 -20.83 -17.06 22.50
CA ALA A 73 -21.35 -17.75 21.31
C ALA A 73 -22.88 -17.89 21.35
N LEU A 74 -23.47 -18.17 22.53
CA LEU A 74 -24.91 -18.23 22.72
C LEU A 74 -25.59 -16.88 22.47
N PHE A 75 -25.12 -15.80 23.11
CA PHE A 75 -25.70 -14.47 22.91
C PHE A 75 -25.45 -13.91 21.51
N ALA A 76 -24.30 -14.22 20.88
CA ALA A 76 -24.07 -13.86 19.48
C ALA A 76 -25.08 -14.53 18.54
N TYR A 77 -25.37 -15.82 18.76
CA TYR A 77 -26.41 -16.53 18.01
C TYR A 77 -27.80 -15.93 18.25
N LEU A 78 -28.20 -15.72 19.51
CA LEU A 78 -29.52 -15.16 19.85
C LEU A 78 -29.74 -13.73 19.32
N MET A 79 -28.71 -12.89 19.28
CA MET A 79 -28.81 -11.48 18.87
C MET A 79 -28.60 -11.25 17.37
N THR A 80 -27.95 -12.17 16.65
CA THR A 80 -27.62 -11.98 15.22
C THR A 80 -28.17 -13.07 14.30
N PHE A 81 -28.77 -14.13 14.86
CA PHE A 81 -29.20 -15.35 14.18
C PHE A 81 -28.11 -16.11 13.39
N LYS A 82 -26.85 -15.67 13.46
CA LYS A 82 -25.71 -16.33 12.81
C LYS A 82 -25.17 -17.44 13.71
N ARG A 83 -25.15 -18.68 13.20
CA ARG A 83 -24.55 -19.84 13.87
C ARG A 83 -23.04 -19.86 13.64
N GLU A 84 -22.27 -20.12 14.69
CA GLU A 84 -20.86 -20.48 14.58
C GLU A 84 -20.72 -21.94 14.07
N ALA A 85 -19.53 -22.33 13.61
CA ALA A 85 -19.29 -23.70 13.16
C ALA A 85 -19.43 -24.73 14.30
N TRP A 86 -20.01 -25.90 14.03
CA TRP A 86 -20.21 -26.97 15.03
C TRP A 86 -18.93 -27.38 15.79
N ILE A 87 -17.78 -27.37 15.10
CA ILE A 87 -16.46 -27.67 15.69
C ILE A 87 -16.10 -26.66 16.80
N THR A 88 -16.48 -25.39 16.62
CA THR A 88 -16.31 -24.31 17.63
C THR A 88 -17.14 -24.58 18.88
N TYR A 89 -18.33 -25.17 18.77
CA TYR A 89 -19.14 -25.58 19.92
C TYR A 89 -18.57 -26.86 20.59
N GLY A 90 -18.07 -27.82 19.81
CA GLY A 90 -17.39 -29.00 20.34
C GLY A 90 -16.18 -28.65 21.23
N ALA A 91 -15.38 -27.66 20.82
CA ALA A 91 -14.25 -27.17 21.61
C ALA A 91 -14.64 -26.43 22.92
N LEU A 92 -15.92 -26.07 23.11
CA LEU A 92 -16.42 -25.50 24.37
C LEU A 92 -16.86 -26.57 25.39
N VAL A 93 -17.09 -27.81 24.96
CA VAL A 93 -17.51 -28.90 25.87
C VAL A 93 -16.49 -29.13 26.99
N PRO A 94 -15.17 -29.26 26.74
CA PRO A 94 -14.19 -29.42 27.82
C PRO A 94 -14.14 -28.22 28.79
N VAL A 95 -14.44 -27.00 28.32
CA VAL A 95 -14.47 -25.80 29.18
C VAL A 95 -15.61 -25.90 30.20
N VAL A 96 -16.79 -26.36 29.77
CA VAL A 96 -17.93 -26.57 30.68
C VAL A 96 -17.68 -27.77 31.60
N THR A 97 -17.21 -28.91 31.06
CA THR A 97 -16.88 -30.11 31.84
C THR A 97 -15.84 -29.84 32.91
N GLY A 98 -14.77 -29.11 32.60
CA GLY A 98 -13.73 -28.76 33.56
C GLY A 98 -14.25 -27.91 34.73
N VAL A 99 -15.17 -26.98 34.47
CA VAL A 99 -15.80 -26.17 35.52
C VAL A 99 -16.77 -26.98 36.37
N VAL A 100 -17.51 -27.93 35.81
CA VAL A 100 -18.35 -28.87 36.58
C VAL A 100 -17.49 -29.72 37.51
N ILE A 101 -16.39 -30.29 37.01
CA ILE A 101 -15.43 -31.08 37.82
C ILE A 101 -14.80 -30.21 38.92
N ALA A 102 -14.37 -28.99 38.58
CA ALA A 102 -13.81 -28.05 39.56
C ALA A 102 -14.82 -27.68 40.65
N SER A 103 -16.11 -27.54 40.29
CA SER A 103 -17.19 -27.22 41.25
C SER A 103 -17.42 -28.35 42.26
N GLY A 104 -17.34 -29.61 41.83
CA GLY A 104 -17.42 -30.77 42.73
C GLY A 104 -16.18 -30.96 43.61
N GLY A 105 -15.04 -30.37 43.23
CA GLY A 105 -13.79 -30.46 43.97
C GLY A 105 -13.48 -29.29 44.89
N GLU A 106 -14.29 -28.22 44.93
CA GLU A 106 -13.97 -26.98 45.67
C GLU A 106 -14.51 -27.03 47.12
N PRO A 107 -13.64 -27.08 48.16
CA PRO A 107 -14.10 -27.28 49.55
C PRO A 107 -14.95 -26.13 50.09
N GLY A 108 -14.80 -24.93 49.53
CA GLY A 108 -15.54 -23.71 49.89
C GLY A 108 -16.69 -23.38 48.94
N PHE A 109 -17.27 -24.34 48.24
CA PHE A 109 -18.32 -24.07 47.26
C PHE A 109 -19.60 -23.51 47.90
N HIS A 110 -20.01 -22.32 47.44
CA HIS A 110 -21.23 -21.64 47.92
C HIS A 110 -22.20 -21.34 46.76
N TRP A 111 -23.39 -21.93 46.79
CA TRP A 111 -24.40 -21.83 45.73
C TRP A 111 -24.73 -20.40 45.29
N PHE A 112 -25.02 -19.49 46.22
CA PHE A 112 -25.29 -18.08 45.90
C PHE A 112 -24.09 -17.40 45.20
N GLY A 113 -22.86 -17.60 45.71
CA GLY A 113 -21.65 -17.09 45.08
C GLY A 113 -21.45 -17.62 43.65
N PHE A 114 -21.75 -18.90 43.44
CA PHE A 114 -21.67 -19.54 42.12
C PHE A 114 -22.70 -18.99 41.12
N ILE A 115 -23.96 -18.83 41.55
CA ILE A 115 -25.01 -18.21 40.74
C ILE A 115 -24.62 -16.77 40.36
N MET A 116 -24.09 -15.99 41.31
CA MET A 116 -23.62 -14.64 41.06
C MET A 116 -22.40 -14.61 40.11
N CYS A 117 -21.49 -15.58 40.21
CA CYS A 117 -20.32 -15.70 39.34
C CYS A 117 -20.71 -16.07 37.89
N ILE A 118 -21.62 -17.04 37.71
CA ILE A 118 -22.17 -17.41 36.39
C ILE A 118 -22.95 -16.24 35.79
N SER A 119 -23.82 -15.59 36.57
CA SER A 119 -24.62 -14.45 36.10
C SER A 119 -23.74 -13.28 35.66
N ALA A 120 -22.68 -12.97 36.44
CA ALA A 120 -21.68 -11.99 36.05
C ALA A 120 -20.91 -12.38 34.78
N THR A 121 -20.64 -13.68 34.60
CA THR A 121 -19.95 -14.22 33.42
C THR A 121 -20.81 -14.15 32.16
N ALA A 122 -22.10 -14.48 32.26
CA ALA A 122 -23.09 -14.25 31.21
C ALA A 122 -23.23 -12.75 30.88
N ALA A 123 -23.27 -11.87 31.89
CA ALA A 123 -23.33 -10.42 31.66
C ALA A 123 -22.05 -9.88 30.97
N ARG A 124 -20.85 -10.36 31.31
CA ARG A 124 -19.59 -10.03 30.59
C ARG A 124 -19.64 -10.45 29.13
N ALA A 125 -20.16 -11.64 28.85
CA ALA A 125 -20.37 -12.12 27.48
C ALA A 125 -21.36 -11.25 26.72
N PHE A 126 -22.54 -10.97 27.29
CA PHE A 126 -23.58 -10.17 26.64
C PHE A 126 -23.13 -8.73 26.37
N LYS A 127 -22.45 -8.09 27.34
CA LYS A 127 -21.75 -6.79 27.14
C LYS A 127 -20.84 -6.84 25.91
N SER A 128 -20.06 -7.92 25.77
CA SER A 128 -19.07 -8.06 24.71
C SER A 128 -19.70 -8.21 23.32
N VAL A 129 -20.86 -8.87 23.22
CA VAL A 129 -21.64 -8.94 21.98
C VAL A 129 -22.22 -7.56 21.65
N LEU A 130 -22.87 -6.89 22.62
CA LEU A 130 -23.54 -5.61 22.41
C LEU A 130 -22.56 -4.46 22.08
N GLN A 131 -21.39 -4.41 22.70
CA GLN A 131 -20.33 -3.44 22.32
C GLN A 131 -19.80 -3.72 20.91
N GLY A 132 -19.71 -4.99 20.49
CA GLY A 132 -19.31 -5.37 19.14
C GLY A 132 -20.29 -4.86 18.08
N ILE A 133 -21.60 -5.01 18.33
CA ILE A 133 -22.65 -4.48 17.44
C ILE A 133 -22.53 -2.95 17.31
N LEU A 134 -22.38 -2.22 18.42
CA LEU A 134 -22.28 -0.75 18.42
C LEU A 134 -21.00 -0.20 17.74
N LEU A 135 -19.92 -0.99 17.70
CA LEU A 135 -18.66 -0.62 17.03
C LEU A 135 -18.62 -1.01 15.54
N SER A 136 -19.55 -1.87 15.08
CA SER A 136 -19.51 -2.49 13.74
C SER A 136 -20.75 -2.29 12.88
N SER A 137 -21.92 -1.93 13.44
CA SER A 137 -23.15 -1.76 12.67
C SER A 137 -23.06 -0.57 11.71
N GLU A 138 -23.35 -0.80 10.42
CA GLU A 138 -23.54 0.27 9.46
C GLU A 138 -24.73 1.17 9.89
N GLY A 139 -24.67 2.47 9.58
CA GLY A 139 -25.62 3.48 10.04
C GLY A 139 -25.40 3.98 11.50
N GLU A 140 -25.33 3.06 12.47
CA GLU A 140 -25.26 3.35 13.92
C GLU A 140 -23.86 3.22 14.55
N LYS A 141 -22.80 3.14 13.73
CA LYS A 141 -21.40 2.97 14.17
C LYS A 141 -20.90 4.09 15.08
N LEU A 142 -20.47 3.76 16.30
CA LEU A 142 -19.77 4.66 17.21
C LEU A 142 -18.26 4.36 17.23
N ASN A 143 -17.43 5.39 17.39
CA ASN A 143 -16.01 5.21 17.68
C ASN A 143 -15.82 4.80 19.16
N SER A 144 -14.74 4.07 19.46
CA SER A 144 -14.46 3.50 20.79
C SER A 144 -14.43 4.55 21.91
N MET A 145 -13.89 5.74 21.64
CA MET A 145 -13.90 6.85 22.62
C MET A 145 -15.30 7.45 22.80
N ASN A 146 -16.07 7.67 21.72
CA ASN A 146 -17.46 8.16 21.82
C ASN A 146 -18.36 7.15 22.56
N LEU A 147 -18.18 5.84 22.32
CA LEU A 147 -18.88 4.80 23.07
C LEU A 147 -18.54 4.84 24.56
N MET A 148 -17.27 5.09 24.92
CA MET A 148 -16.85 5.28 26.32
C MET A 148 -17.48 6.52 26.95
N LEU A 149 -17.54 7.63 26.20
CA LEU A 149 -18.12 8.90 26.64
C LEU A 149 -19.60 8.75 27.02
N TYR A 150 -20.39 8.03 26.22
CA TYR A 150 -21.82 7.82 26.52
C TYR A 150 -22.07 6.71 27.55
N MET A 151 -21.28 5.63 27.53
CA MET A 151 -21.45 4.51 28.46
C MET A 151 -21.08 4.88 29.90
N SER A 152 -20.03 5.68 30.09
CA SER A 152 -19.44 5.89 31.42
C SER A 152 -20.35 6.66 32.41
N PRO A 153 -21.01 7.78 32.03
CA PRO A 153 -21.94 8.48 32.91
C PRO A 153 -23.16 7.61 33.30
N ILE A 154 -23.74 6.87 32.36
CA ILE A 154 -24.86 5.96 32.62
C ILE A 154 -24.44 4.86 33.60
N ALA A 155 -23.23 4.31 33.44
CA ALA A 155 -22.68 3.33 34.36
C ALA A 155 -22.39 3.89 35.77
N VAL A 156 -22.04 5.18 35.90
CA VAL A 156 -21.91 5.84 37.22
C VAL A 156 -23.27 5.95 37.89
N ILE A 157 -24.29 6.43 37.18
CA ILE A 157 -25.66 6.58 37.69
C ILE A 157 -26.23 5.22 38.13
N ALA A 158 -26.05 4.17 37.32
CA ALA A 158 -26.51 2.82 37.66
C ALA A 158 -25.77 2.18 38.86
N LEU A 159 -24.51 2.52 39.09
CA LEU A 159 -23.73 2.02 40.24
C LEU A 159 -23.96 2.79 41.54
N LEU A 160 -24.43 4.04 41.47
CA LEU A 160 -24.62 4.90 42.65
C LEU A 160 -25.55 4.28 43.71
N PRO A 161 -26.80 3.87 43.42
CA PRO A 161 -27.69 3.28 44.43
C PRO A 161 -27.15 1.96 44.98
N VAL A 162 -26.52 1.14 44.14
CA VAL A 162 -25.89 -0.12 44.56
C VAL A 162 -24.74 0.14 45.54
N THR A 163 -23.92 1.17 45.29
CA THR A 163 -22.81 1.54 46.17
C THR A 163 -23.32 2.02 47.53
N ILE A 164 -24.37 2.86 47.55
CA ILE A 164 -24.99 3.37 48.79
C ILE A 164 -25.56 2.23 49.66
N VAL A 165 -26.21 1.23 49.04
CA VAL A 165 -26.82 0.11 49.77
C VAL A 165 -25.78 -0.93 50.22
N MET A 166 -24.78 -1.22 49.39
CA MET A 166 -23.81 -2.29 49.67
C MET A 166 -22.63 -1.86 50.54
N GLU A 167 -22.26 -0.58 50.52
CA GLU A 167 -21.07 -0.03 51.16
C GLU A 167 -21.35 1.39 51.73
N PRO A 168 -22.31 1.56 52.66
CA PRO A 168 -22.80 2.87 53.11
C PRO A 168 -21.68 3.80 53.64
N ASP A 169 -20.70 3.25 54.35
CA ASP A 169 -19.57 4.00 54.92
C ASP A 169 -18.38 4.19 53.96
N VAL A 170 -18.45 3.70 52.72
CA VAL A 170 -17.27 3.74 51.82
C VAL A 170 -16.78 5.16 51.55
N MET A 171 -17.69 6.13 51.50
CA MET A 171 -17.34 7.53 51.23
C MET A 171 -16.65 8.18 52.44
N SER A 172 -17.14 7.95 53.66
CA SER A 172 -16.56 8.49 54.90
C SER A 172 -15.18 7.86 55.18
N VAL A 173 -15.05 6.55 54.98
CA VAL A 173 -13.78 5.80 55.11
C VAL A 173 -12.77 6.22 54.03
N THR A 174 -13.21 6.39 52.77
CA THR A 174 -12.31 6.87 51.71
C THR A 174 -11.83 8.29 52.00
N LEU A 175 -12.70 9.19 52.46
CA LEU A 175 -12.34 10.57 52.80
C LEU A 175 -11.40 10.67 54.01
N SER A 176 -11.54 9.80 55.02
CA SER A 176 -10.63 9.78 56.18
C SER A 176 -9.23 9.29 55.80
N LEU A 177 -9.14 8.18 55.07
CA LEU A 177 -7.87 7.64 54.54
C LEU A 177 -7.18 8.64 53.60
N ALA A 178 -7.94 9.34 52.76
CA ALA A 178 -7.42 10.34 51.82
C ALA A 178 -6.85 11.60 52.50
N ARG A 179 -7.33 11.92 53.71
CA ARG A 179 -6.79 13.00 54.55
C ARG A 179 -5.53 12.57 55.29
N GLN A 180 -5.43 11.30 55.71
CA GLN A 180 -4.25 10.78 56.41
C GLN A 180 -3.06 10.51 55.48
N HIS A 181 -3.29 10.05 54.25
CA HIS A 181 -2.21 9.65 53.33
C HIS A 181 -2.26 10.39 52.00
N LYS A 182 -1.41 11.42 51.84
CA LYS A 182 -1.31 12.25 50.61
C LYS A 182 -1.08 11.43 49.33
N TYR A 183 -0.35 10.32 49.40
CA TYR A 183 -0.09 9.43 48.27
C TYR A 183 -1.34 8.67 47.76
N MET A 184 -2.40 8.56 48.57
CA MET A 184 -3.59 7.81 48.17
C MET A 184 -4.31 8.44 46.97
N TRP A 185 -4.32 9.76 46.86
CA TRP A 185 -4.84 10.47 45.68
C TRP A 185 -4.08 10.12 44.40
N VAL A 186 -2.75 9.99 44.48
CA VAL A 186 -1.90 9.61 43.34
C VAL A 186 -2.19 8.16 42.93
N LEU A 187 -2.30 7.23 43.89
CA LEU A 187 -2.64 5.83 43.63
C LEU A 187 -4.04 5.69 43.00
N LEU A 188 -5.03 6.43 43.51
CA LEU A 188 -6.38 6.48 42.94
C LEU A 188 -6.39 7.04 41.51
N LEU A 189 -5.59 8.08 41.24
CA LEU A 189 -5.44 8.65 39.89
C LEU A 189 -4.81 7.65 38.92
N VAL A 190 -3.68 7.03 39.29
CA VAL A 190 -2.98 6.02 38.45
C VAL A 190 -3.90 4.83 38.16
N ASN A 191 -4.57 4.30 39.18
CA ASN A 191 -5.55 3.21 39.02
C ASN A 191 -6.70 3.61 38.08
N SER A 192 -7.17 4.85 38.18
CA SER A 192 -8.22 5.39 37.31
C SER A 192 -7.80 5.55 35.85
N VAL A 193 -6.57 6.02 35.59
CA VAL A 193 -5.98 6.08 34.24
C VAL A 193 -5.79 4.68 33.66
N MET A 194 -5.28 3.73 34.46
CA MET A 194 -5.16 2.33 34.03
C MET A 194 -6.52 1.70 33.68
N ALA A 195 -7.57 2.00 34.44
CA ALA A 195 -8.93 1.54 34.15
C ALA A 195 -9.49 2.14 32.85
N TYR A 196 -9.23 3.42 32.56
CA TYR A 196 -9.57 4.04 31.29
C TYR A 196 -8.83 3.37 30.12
N SER A 197 -7.51 3.22 30.21
CA SER A 197 -6.71 2.55 29.18
C SER A 197 -7.16 1.09 28.94
N ALA A 198 -7.46 0.34 30.00
CA ALA A 198 -7.94 -1.04 29.89
C ALA A 198 -9.32 -1.12 29.20
N ASN A 199 -10.27 -0.26 29.57
CA ASN A 199 -11.59 -0.23 28.93
C ASN A 199 -11.50 0.24 27.47
N LEU A 200 -10.68 1.25 27.16
CA LEU A 200 -10.47 1.73 25.79
C LEU A 200 -9.80 0.65 24.93
N LEU A 201 -8.79 -0.04 25.45
CA LEU A 201 -8.13 -1.17 24.77
C LEU A 201 -9.13 -2.31 24.49
N ASN A 202 -10.01 -2.64 25.43
CA ASN A 202 -11.07 -3.64 25.20
C ASN A 202 -11.99 -3.26 24.02
N PHE A 203 -12.35 -1.98 23.89
CA PHE A 203 -13.15 -1.50 22.75
C PHE A 203 -12.36 -1.49 21.44
N LEU A 204 -11.10 -1.06 21.44
CA LEU A 204 -10.24 -1.09 20.25
C LEU A 204 -10.01 -2.54 19.77
N VAL A 205 -9.67 -3.46 20.67
CA VAL A 205 -9.52 -4.88 20.34
C VAL A 205 -10.83 -5.46 19.81
N THR A 206 -12.00 -5.12 20.38
CA THR A 206 -13.29 -5.56 19.85
C THR A 206 -13.54 -5.01 18.44
N LYS A 207 -13.31 -3.70 18.22
CA LYS A 207 -13.48 -3.00 16.93
C LYS A 207 -12.65 -3.63 15.81
N HIS A 208 -11.43 -4.09 16.11
CA HIS A 208 -10.51 -4.69 15.13
C HIS A 208 -10.56 -6.23 15.11
N THR A 209 -11.36 -6.90 15.96
CA THR A 209 -11.44 -8.37 16.00
C THR A 209 -12.88 -8.89 16.12
N SER A 210 -13.26 -9.53 17.23
CA SER A 210 -14.63 -9.94 17.54
C SER A 210 -14.79 -10.03 19.05
N ALA A 211 -16.02 -9.88 19.55
CA ALA A 211 -16.38 -10.07 20.96
C ALA A 211 -15.78 -11.35 21.55
N LEU A 212 -15.87 -12.44 20.77
CA LEU A 212 -15.43 -13.78 21.13
C LEU A 212 -13.89 -13.92 21.09
N THR A 213 -13.18 -13.16 20.25
CA THR A 213 -11.71 -13.09 20.26
C THR A 213 -11.19 -12.40 21.52
N LEU A 214 -11.85 -11.31 21.96
CA LEU A 214 -11.51 -10.64 23.21
C LEU A 214 -11.62 -11.58 24.41
N GLN A 215 -12.64 -12.45 24.44
CA GLN A 215 -12.82 -13.40 25.54
C GLN A 215 -11.77 -14.52 25.59
N VAL A 216 -11.25 -14.97 24.44
CA VAL A 216 -10.13 -15.93 24.43
C VAL A 216 -8.86 -15.30 25.02
N LEU A 217 -8.56 -14.04 24.68
CA LEU A 217 -7.46 -13.28 25.30
C LEU A 217 -7.71 -13.04 26.80
N GLY A 218 -8.95 -12.76 27.19
CA GLY A 218 -9.38 -12.63 28.58
C GLY A 218 -9.16 -13.92 29.39
N ASN A 219 -9.43 -15.07 28.81
CA ASN A 219 -9.21 -16.36 29.47
C ASN A 219 -7.71 -16.64 29.70
N ALA A 220 -6.81 -16.23 28.79
CA ALA A 220 -5.37 -16.35 29.00
C ALA A 220 -4.90 -15.55 30.23
N LYS A 221 -5.44 -14.34 30.45
CA LYS A 221 -5.28 -13.59 31.71
C LYS A 221 -5.85 -14.37 32.91
N GLY A 222 -7.01 -15.01 32.74
CA GLY A 222 -7.65 -15.86 33.76
C GLY A 222 -6.72 -16.98 34.27
N VAL A 223 -6.04 -17.70 33.36
CA VAL A 223 -5.07 -18.75 33.74
C VAL A 223 -3.95 -18.20 34.62
N VAL A 224 -3.35 -17.08 34.21
CA VAL A 224 -2.28 -16.42 34.98
C VAL A 224 -2.80 -15.95 36.34
N ALA A 225 -4.04 -15.43 36.40
CA ALA A 225 -4.67 -15.03 37.65
C ALA A 225 -4.97 -16.22 38.59
N VAL A 226 -5.33 -17.40 38.07
CA VAL A 226 -5.47 -18.62 38.89
C VAL A 226 -4.13 -19.02 39.50
N VAL A 227 -3.07 -19.10 38.68
CA VAL A 227 -1.73 -19.48 39.16
C VAL A 227 -1.21 -18.50 40.23
N ILE A 228 -1.29 -17.20 39.96
CA ILE A 228 -0.89 -16.16 40.93
C ILE A 228 -1.76 -16.22 42.19
N SER A 229 -3.07 -16.46 42.06
CA SER A 229 -3.97 -16.57 43.21
C SER A 229 -3.63 -17.77 44.10
N VAL A 230 -3.32 -18.93 43.52
CA VAL A 230 -2.95 -20.12 44.31
C VAL A 230 -1.63 -19.89 45.03
N LEU A 231 -0.64 -19.28 44.37
CA LEU A 231 0.67 -18.97 44.95
C LEU A 231 0.60 -17.92 46.07
N LEU A 232 -0.19 -16.85 45.90
CA LEU A 232 -0.28 -15.75 46.88
C LEU A 232 -1.20 -16.07 48.06
N PHE A 233 -2.40 -16.59 47.80
CA PHE A 233 -3.42 -16.79 48.85
C PHE A 233 -3.33 -18.17 49.52
N ARG A 234 -2.54 -19.11 48.95
CA ARG A 234 -2.32 -20.48 49.48
C ARG A 234 -3.63 -21.25 49.76
N ASN A 235 -4.68 -20.99 48.99
CA ASN A 235 -5.98 -21.64 49.14
C ASN A 235 -5.84 -23.17 48.92
N PRO A 236 -6.54 -24.02 49.71
CA PRO A 236 -6.46 -25.47 49.58
C PRO A 236 -7.20 -25.96 48.33
N VAL A 237 -6.45 -26.19 47.25
CA VAL A 237 -7.02 -26.77 46.01
C VAL A 237 -6.93 -28.30 46.07
N THR A 238 -8.06 -28.98 45.92
CA THR A 238 -8.09 -30.46 45.87
C THR A 238 -7.53 -30.99 44.55
N VAL A 239 -7.14 -32.27 44.53
CA VAL A 239 -6.70 -32.96 43.29
C VAL A 239 -7.79 -32.93 42.21
N MET A 240 -9.06 -33.04 42.61
CA MET A 240 -10.21 -32.92 41.70
C MET A 240 -10.36 -31.49 41.15
N GLY A 241 -10.16 -30.47 42.00
CA GLY A 241 -10.11 -29.07 41.58
C GLY A 241 -8.99 -28.79 40.58
N ILE A 242 -7.77 -29.29 40.83
CA ILE A 242 -6.63 -29.19 39.90
C ILE A 242 -6.99 -29.82 38.54
N GLY A 243 -7.56 -31.03 38.54
CA GLY A 243 -8.01 -31.70 37.32
C GLY A 243 -9.04 -30.89 36.53
N GLY A 244 -10.08 -30.37 37.21
CA GLY A 244 -11.10 -29.51 36.60
C GLY A 244 -10.52 -28.22 36.02
N TYR A 245 -9.62 -27.55 36.74
CA TYR A 245 -8.91 -26.36 36.26
C TYR A 245 -8.07 -26.69 35.01
N SER A 246 -7.28 -27.77 35.02
CA SER A 246 -6.47 -28.19 33.87
C SER A 246 -7.31 -28.50 32.63
N ILE A 247 -8.43 -29.22 32.78
CA ILE A 247 -9.37 -29.52 31.68
C ILE A 247 -9.97 -28.22 31.12
N THR A 248 -10.33 -27.27 31.99
CA THR A 248 -10.87 -25.96 31.60
C THR A 248 -9.85 -25.17 30.75
N VAL A 249 -8.58 -25.13 31.18
CA VAL A 249 -7.50 -24.44 30.46
C VAL A 249 -7.22 -25.09 29.11
N LEU A 250 -7.12 -26.43 29.06
CA LEU A 250 -6.91 -27.16 27.80
C LEU A 250 -8.07 -26.95 26.82
N GLY A 251 -9.32 -26.91 27.30
CA GLY A 251 -10.49 -26.56 26.49
C GLY A 251 -10.39 -25.17 25.87
N VAL A 252 -9.95 -24.16 26.64
CA VAL A 252 -9.75 -22.78 26.13
C VAL A 252 -8.63 -22.73 25.07
N VAL A 253 -7.54 -23.46 25.27
CA VAL A 253 -6.44 -23.53 24.28
C VAL A 253 -6.90 -24.21 22.99
N ALA A 254 -7.56 -25.36 23.10
CA ALA A 254 -8.14 -26.09 21.96
C ALA A 254 -9.18 -25.24 21.21
N TYR A 255 -10.01 -24.48 21.92
CA TYR A 255 -10.94 -23.51 21.36
C TYR A 255 -10.24 -22.39 20.59
N GLY A 256 -9.21 -21.78 21.19
CA GLY A 256 -8.41 -20.74 20.55
C GLY A 256 -7.73 -21.22 19.27
N GLU A 257 -7.15 -22.42 19.28
CA GLU A 257 -6.52 -23.00 18.10
C GLU A 257 -7.54 -23.41 17.04
N THR A 258 -8.67 -24.01 17.43
CA THR A 258 -9.79 -24.32 16.54
C THR A 258 -10.28 -23.07 15.83
N LYS A 259 -10.49 -21.96 16.55
CA LYS A 259 -10.90 -20.69 15.94
C LYS A 259 -9.79 -20.06 15.07
N ARG A 260 -8.51 -20.27 15.38
CA ARG A 260 -7.38 -19.86 14.49
C ARG A 260 -7.40 -20.67 13.19
N ARG A 261 -7.54 -22.00 13.26
CA ARG A 261 -7.65 -22.90 12.11
C ARG A 261 -8.88 -22.58 11.27
N ILE A 262 -10.04 -22.36 11.89
CA ILE A 262 -11.28 -21.95 11.20
C ILE A 262 -11.09 -20.58 10.57
N LYS A 263 -10.54 -19.55 11.25
CA LYS A 263 -10.32 -18.23 10.62
C LYS A 263 -9.34 -18.30 9.45
N PHE A 264 -8.32 -19.15 9.52
CA PHE A 264 -7.39 -19.40 8.41
C PHE A 264 -8.08 -20.12 7.24
N GLN A 265 -8.89 -21.15 7.52
CA GLN A 265 -9.72 -21.82 6.52
C GLN A 265 -10.79 -20.90 5.94
N LEU A 266 -11.43 -20.03 6.73
CA LEU A 266 -12.44 -19.07 6.26
C LEU A 266 -11.79 -17.91 5.51
N ALA A 267 -10.55 -17.52 5.82
CA ALA A 267 -9.79 -16.59 4.98
C ALA A 267 -9.46 -17.25 3.62
N LYS A 268 -9.02 -18.52 3.62
CA LYS A 268 -8.77 -19.31 2.41
C LYS A 268 -10.05 -19.61 1.61
N VAL A 269 -11.18 -19.84 2.28
CA VAL A 269 -12.49 -20.11 1.67
C VAL A 269 -13.20 -18.81 1.29
N LEU A 270 -12.94 -17.68 1.93
CA LEU A 270 -13.44 -16.37 1.48
C LEU A 270 -12.60 -15.83 0.33
N SER A 271 -11.28 -16.04 0.28
CA SER A 271 -10.52 -15.75 -0.94
C SER A 271 -10.99 -16.65 -2.08
N GLN A 272 -11.14 -17.96 -1.84
CA GLN A 272 -11.72 -18.89 -2.82
C GLN A 272 -13.21 -18.58 -3.16
N ARG A 273 -14.03 -18.04 -2.24
CA ARG A 273 -15.43 -17.65 -2.50
C ARG A 273 -15.61 -16.25 -3.07
N LEU A 274 -14.67 -15.33 -2.89
CA LEU A 274 -14.63 -14.08 -3.67
C LEU A 274 -14.22 -14.38 -5.12
N VAL A 275 -13.34 -15.38 -5.33
CA VAL A 275 -13.08 -15.95 -6.65
C VAL A 275 -14.31 -16.69 -7.20
N LEU A 276 -14.95 -17.58 -6.42
CA LEU A 276 -16.14 -18.33 -6.85
C LEU A 276 -17.43 -17.51 -6.92
N ARG A 277 -17.52 -16.29 -6.34
CA ARG A 277 -18.69 -15.42 -6.55
C ARG A 277 -18.73 -14.81 -7.95
N ASN A 278 -17.62 -14.92 -8.69
CA ASN A 278 -17.56 -14.67 -10.14
C ASN A 278 -17.75 -15.95 -10.98
N ALA A 279 -18.03 -17.11 -10.36
CA ALA A 279 -18.25 -18.38 -11.03
C ALA A 279 -19.52 -19.06 -10.52
N VAL A 280 -20.65 -18.81 -11.20
CA VAL A 280 -21.89 -19.57 -11.02
C VAL A 280 -21.62 -21.06 -11.33
N SER A 281 -22.09 -21.97 -10.48
CA SER A 281 -22.21 -23.39 -10.82
C SER A 281 -23.60 -23.95 -10.43
N PRO A 282 -24.13 -24.96 -11.15
CA PRO A 282 -25.57 -25.22 -11.20
C PRO A 282 -26.03 -26.57 -10.58
N ARG A 283 -27.37 -26.79 -10.59
CA ARG A 283 -28.14 -28.02 -10.21
C ARG A 283 -28.31 -28.24 -8.69
N SER A 284 -29.37 -28.86 -8.13
CA SER A 284 -30.76 -29.27 -8.51
C SER A 284 -31.43 -29.89 -7.24
N PHE A 285 -32.74 -30.14 -7.04
CA PHE A 285 -33.98 -30.06 -7.84
C PHE A 285 -35.25 -30.07 -6.94
N MET A 286 -36.41 -29.65 -7.48
CA MET A 286 -37.81 -30.01 -7.11
C MET A 286 -38.50 -29.69 -5.74
N SER A 287 -39.81 -29.38 -5.86
CA SER A 287 -40.93 -29.42 -4.88
C SER A 287 -40.91 -28.38 -3.73
N SER A 288 -41.91 -27.50 -3.51
CA SER A 288 -43.38 -27.67 -3.61
C SER A 288 -44.16 -26.33 -3.76
N THR A 289 -45.43 -26.45 -4.14
CA THR A 289 -46.47 -25.44 -4.46
C THR A 289 -46.94 -24.48 -3.35
N MET A 290 -47.40 -23.28 -3.78
CA MET A 290 -48.52 -22.44 -3.22
C MET A 290 -48.34 -21.84 -1.80
N ASP A 291 -48.89 -20.67 -1.43
CA ASP A 291 -49.82 -19.76 -2.13
C ASP A 291 -49.62 -18.26 -1.71
N THR A 292 -50.42 -17.39 -2.34
CA THR A 292 -50.52 -15.92 -2.18
C THR A 292 -50.66 -15.36 -0.74
N ASP A 293 -50.11 -14.17 -0.48
CA ASP A 293 -50.96 -12.96 -0.38
C ASP A 293 -50.20 -11.63 -0.55
N SER A 294 -50.97 -10.54 -0.76
CA SER A 294 -50.55 -9.27 -1.36
C SER A 294 -50.52 -8.08 -0.37
N LEU A 295 -49.89 -6.96 -0.79
CA LEU A 295 -50.49 -5.60 -0.84
C LEU A 295 -49.43 -4.49 -1.11
N HIS A 296 -49.57 -3.87 -2.28
CA HIS A 296 -49.21 -2.50 -2.76
C HIS A 296 -48.25 -1.55 -2.01
N GLU A 297 -47.59 -0.57 -2.63
CA GLU A 297 -47.08 -0.37 -4.01
C GLU A 297 -46.31 0.97 -4.03
N SER A 298 -45.18 1.08 -4.72
CA SER A 298 -44.71 2.37 -5.24
C SER A 298 -43.99 2.17 -6.56
N SER A 299 -44.59 2.69 -7.63
CA SER A 299 -44.33 2.28 -9.00
C SER A 299 -43.17 3.05 -9.64
N THR A 300 -42.02 2.38 -9.77
CA THR A 300 -41.09 2.45 -10.92
C THR A 300 -39.89 1.48 -10.76
N SER A 301 -40.14 0.25 -10.28
CA SER A 301 -39.16 -0.83 -10.47
C SER A 301 -39.14 -1.22 -11.95
N LYS A 302 -38.03 -0.94 -12.65
CA LYS A 302 -37.75 -1.61 -13.94
C LYS A 302 -37.71 -3.12 -13.68
N ASP A 303 -38.48 -3.90 -14.42
CA ASP A 303 -38.55 -5.36 -14.28
C ASP A 303 -37.17 -5.99 -14.46
N TYR A 304 -36.51 -6.34 -13.36
CA TYR A 304 -35.25 -7.08 -13.40
C TYR A 304 -35.54 -8.58 -13.54
N SER A 305 -35.97 -8.96 -14.76
CA SER A 305 -36.24 -10.35 -15.14
C SER A 305 -34.96 -11.13 -15.47
N SER A 306 -35.07 -12.45 -15.65
CA SER A 306 -33.97 -13.29 -16.13
C SER A 306 -33.44 -12.88 -17.52
N GLU A 307 -34.25 -12.21 -18.34
CA GLU A 307 -33.87 -11.72 -19.67
C GLU A 307 -32.84 -10.57 -19.59
N HIS A 308 -32.75 -9.90 -18.44
CA HIS A 308 -31.74 -8.87 -18.17
C HIS A 308 -30.37 -9.46 -17.76
N ILE A 309 -30.28 -10.79 -17.60
CA ILE A 309 -29.01 -11.49 -17.31
C ILE A 309 -28.31 -11.82 -18.63
N GLN A 310 -27.46 -10.90 -19.10
CA GLN A 310 -26.64 -11.13 -20.29
C GLN A 310 -25.48 -12.08 -19.96
N VAL A 311 -25.51 -13.30 -20.53
CA VAL A 311 -24.35 -14.19 -20.60
C VAL A 311 -23.47 -13.75 -21.77
N LEU A 312 -22.16 -13.65 -21.55
CA LEU A 312 -21.18 -13.31 -22.58
C LEU A 312 -20.35 -14.56 -22.88
N GLU A 313 -20.34 -14.99 -24.15
CA GLU A 313 -19.68 -16.22 -24.59
C GLU A 313 -18.32 -15.95 -25.25
N GLY A 314 -17.45 -16.97 -25.28
CA GLY A 314 -16.13 -16.88 -25.90
C GLY A 314 -15.27 -15.75 -25.35
N LEU A 315 -14.90 -14.80 -26.22
CA LEU A 315 -14.02 -13.66 -25.91
C LEU A 315 -14.76 -12.33 -25.73
N ASP A 316 -16.08 -12.30 -25.87
CA ASP A 316 -16.91 -11.12 -25.62
C ASP A 316 -16.77 -10.55 -24.17
N PRO A 317 -16.55 -11.36 -23.10
CA PRO A 317 -16.25 -10.83 -21.77
C PRO A 317 -14.99 -9.95 -21.73
N VAL A 318 -13.97 -10.30 -22.52
CA VAL A 318 -12.69 -9.58 -22.59
C VAL A 318 -12.90 -8.22 -23.24
N ARG A 319 -13.55 -8.18 -24.40
CA ARG A 319 -13.86 -6.92 -25.11
C ARG A 319 -14.79 -6.01 -24.30
N LYS A 320 -15.71 -6.57 -23.51
CA LYS A 320 -16.64 -5.77 -22.69
C LYS A 320 -15.98 -5.21 -21.42
N ARG A 321 -14.92 -5.82 -20.89
CA ARG A 321 -14.21 -5.41 -19.66
C ARG A 321 -12.68 -5.53 -19.78
N PRO A 322 -12.03 -4.88 -20.77
CA PRO A 322 -10.61 -5.07 -21.08
C PRO A 322 -9.67 -4.80 -19.90
N GLY A 323 -9.94 -3.76 -19.09
CA GLY A 323 -9.15 -3.42 -17.91
C GLY A 323 -9.05 -4.53 -16.85
N MET A 324 -9.96 -5.50 -16.83
CA MET A 324 -9.84 -6.67 -15.94
C MET A 324 -8.72 -7.63 -16.37
N TYR A 325 -8.35 -7.63 -17.65
CA TYR A 325 -7.38 -8.55 -18.25
C TYR A 325 -6.02 -7.89 -18.50
N ILE A 326 -6.01 -6.63 -18.95
CA ILE A 326 -4.79 -5.86 -19.30
C ILE A 326 -4.54 -4.64 -18.40
N GLY A 327 -5.30 -4.49 -17.31
CA GLY A 327 -5.15 -3.43 -16.31
C GLY A 327 -5.79 -2.08 -16.71
N SER A 328 -5.55 -1.59 -17.93
CA SER A 328 -6.17 -0.36 -18.45
C SER A 328 -6.33 -0.39 -19.98
N THR A 329 -7.02 0.60 -20.54
CA THR A 329 -7.18 0.80 -22.01
C THR A 329 -6.35 1.97 -22.54
N GLY A 330 -5.40 2.48 -21.75
CA GLY A 330 -4.41 3.48 -22.18
C GLY A 330 -3.08 2.84 -22.60
N SER A 331 -2.04 3.67 -22.76
CA SER A 331 -0.69 3.24 -23.16
C SER A 331 -0.16 2.03 -22.38
N ARG A 332 -0.36 1.97 -21.06
CA ARG A 332 0.08 0.82 -20.24
C ARG A 332 -0.56 -0.51 -20.69
N GLY A 333 -1.86 -0.51 -20.97
CA GLY A 333 -2.58 -1.70 -21.44
C GLY A 333 -2.21 -2.09 -22.87
N LEU A 334 -1.95 -1.09 -23.73
CA LEU A 334 -1.46 -1.31 -25.10
C LEU A 334 -0.12 -2.06 -25.10
N HIS A 335 0.85 -1.59 -24.32
CA HIS A 335 2.15 -2.26 -24.15
C HIS A 335 2.02 -3.65 -23.50
N HIS A 336 1.02 -3.86 -22.64
CA HIS A 336 0.76 -5.17 -22.03
C HIS A 336 0.37 -6.25 -23.06
N LEU A 337 -0.22 -5.88 -24.20
CA LEU A 337 -0.48 -6.83 -25.30
C LEU A 337 0.83 -7.41 -25.85
N VAL A 338 1.83 -6.55 -26.07
CA VAL A 338 3.18 -6.95 -26.52
C VAL A 338 3.81 -7.88 -25.49
N TYR A 339 3.70 -7.54 -24.20
CA TYR A 339 4.30 -8.33 -23.12
C TYR A 339 3.71 -9.74 -23.00
N GLU A 340 2.39 -9.93 -23.15
CA GLU A 340 1.79 -11.27 -23.10
C GLU A 340 2.29 -12.18 -24.23
N ILE A 341 2.54 -11.66 -25.44
CA ILE A 341 3.11 -12.45 -26.53
C ILE A 341 4.61 -12.70 -26.30
N LEU A 342 5.36 -11.67 -25.92
CA LEU A 342 6.79 -11.75 -25.66
C LEU A 342 7.14 -12.70 -24.49
N ASP A 343 6.38 -12.67 -23.40
CA ASP A 343 6.54 -13.58 -22.26
C ASP A 343 6.26 -15.05 -22.68
N ASN A 344 5.37 -15.29 -23.66
CA ASN A 344 5.14 -16.65 -24.20
C ASN A 344 6.34 -17.15 -25.03
N ALA A 345 6.97 -16.30 -25.84
CA ALA A 345 8.20 -16.64 -26.56
C ALA A 345 9.38 -16.90 -25.60
N ILE A 346 9.47 -16.10 -24.53
CA ILE A 346 10.44 -16.30 -23.45
C ILE A 346 10.21 -17.61 -22.69
N ASP A 347 8.96 -18.08 -22.53
CA ASP A 347 8.69 -19.39 -21.93
C ASP A 347 9.19 -20.56 -22.82
N GLU A 348 9.14 -20.46 -24.15
CA GLU A 348 9.79 -21.43 -25.06
C GLU A 348 11.33 -21.40 -24.91
N ALA A 349 11.90 -20.21 -24.77
CA ALA A 349 13.33 -20.03 -24.58
C ALA A 349 13.82 -20.56 -23.21
N GLN A 350 13.02 -20.35 -22.15
CA GLN A 350 13.28 -20.90 -20.82
C GLN A 350 13.17 -22.43 -20.77
N ALA A 351 12.29 -23.02 -21.58
CA ALA A 351 12.21 -24.46 -21.79
C ALA A 351 13.38 -25.01 -22.64
N GLY A 352 14.23 -24.14 -23.20
CA GLY A 352 15.45 -24.51 -23.94
C GLY A 352 15.25 -24.77 -25.42
N PHE A 353 14.11 -24.37 -25.99
CA PHE A 353 13.78 -24.63 -27.41
C PHE A 353 13.96 -23.41 -28.33
N ALA A 354 13.80 -22.19 -27.79
CA ALA A 354 14.06 -20.96 -28.54
C ALA A 354 15.41 -20.33 -28.12
N SER A 355 16.11 -19.74 -29.08
CA SER A 355 17.38 -19.02 -28.93
C SER A 355 17.30 -17.57 -29.42
N LYS A 356 16.36 -17.25 -30.31
CA LYS A 356 16.17 -15.93 -30.91
C LYS A 356 14.71 -15.50 -30.88
N ILE A 357 14.48 -14.25 -30.48
CA ILE A 357 13.17 -13.62 -30.53
C ILE A 357 13.30 -12.30 -31.30
N ASP A 358 12.48 -12.09 -32.32
CA ASP A 358 12.45 -10.86 -33.12
C ASP A 358 11.14 -10.11 -32.85
N VAL A 359 11.23 -8.84 -32.43
CA VAL A 359 10.09 -7.95 -32.18
C VAL A 359 10.12 -6.80 -33.18
N VAL A 360 9.05 -6.60 -33.94
CA VAL A 360 8.94 -5.52 -34.94
C VAL A 360 7.72 -4.66 -34.65
N LEU A 361 7.95 -3.35 -34.50
CA LEU A 361 6.91 -2.31 -34.47
C LEU A 361 6.78 -1.76 -35.90
N HIS A 362 5.69 -2.09 -36.58
CA HIS A 362 5.48 -1.74 -37.99
C HIS A 362 4.91 -0.32 -38.15
N ALA A 363 5.19 0.32 -39.29
CA ALA A 363 4.67 1.65 -39.63
C ALA A 363 3.13 1.70 -39.71
N ASP A 364 2.47 0.58 -40.01
CA ASP A 364 1.01 0.44 -40.03
C ASP A 364 0.34 0.38 -38.64
N GLY A 365 1.12 0.50 -37.56
CA GLY A 365 0.66 0.44 -36.18
C GLY A 365 0.47 -0.97 -35.63
N SER A 366 0.85 -2.03 -36.36
CA SER A 366 0.89 -3.39 -35.83
C SER A 366 2.21 -3.73 -35.13
N VAL A 367 2.18 -4.78 -34.33
CA VAL A 367 3.37 -5.41 -33.77
C VAL A 367 3.42 -6.86 -34.21
N SER A 368 4.60 -7.31 -34.67
CA SER A 368 4.89 -8.72 -34.83
C SER A 368 5.97 -9.18 -33.84
N ILE A 369 5.79 -10.40 -33.31
CA ILE A 369 6.75 -11.08 -32.44
C ILE A 369 6.94 -12.48 -33.02
N SER A 370 8.20 -12.84 -33.26
CA SER A 370 8.60 -14.14 -33.81
C SER A 370 9.58 -14.85 -32.88
N ASP A 371 9.40 -16.15 -32.67
CA ASP A 371 10.33 -17.04 -31.96
C ASP A 371 10.82 -18.17 -32.88
N ASP A 372 11.98 -18.74 -32.56
CA ASP A 372 12.57 -19.94 -33.20
C ASP A 372 12.28 -21.24 -32.41
N GLY A 373 11.22 -21.26 -31.59
CA GLY A 373 10.87 -22.37 -30.71
C GLY A 373 10.13 -23.52 -31.40
N ARG A 374 9.41 -24.34 -30.61
CA ARG A 374 8.75 -25.57 -31.12
C ARG A 374 7.54 -25.33 -32.02
N GLY A 375 7.04 -24.09 -32.11
CA GLY A 375 5.77 -23.74 -32.74
C GLY A 375 4.54 -24.21 -31.92
N ILE A 376 3.50 -23.38 -31.84
CA ILE A 376 2.22 -23.73 -31.20
C ILE A 376 1.62 -25.00 -31.86
N PRO A 377 1.14 -26.01 -31.11
CA PRO A 377 0.53 -27.20 -31.70
C PRO A 377 -0.66 -26.89 -32.62
N THR A 378 -0.74 -27.55 -33.77
CA THR A 378 -1.77 -27.35 -34.81
C THR A 378 -2.71 -28.54 -34.99
N ASP A 379 -2.49 -29.62 -34.23
CA ASP A 379 -3.29 -30.85 -34.20
C ASP A 379 -4.73 -30.62 -33.68
N LEU A 380 -5.61 -31.61 -33.85
CA LEU A 380 -7.00 -31.51 -33.38
C LEU A 380 -7.11 -31.74 -31.87
N HIS A 381 -7.44 -30.68 -31.12
CA HIS A 381 -7.59 -30.74 -29.68
C HIS A 381 -8.82 -31.58 -29.27
N PRO A 382 -8.68 -32.59 -28.39
CA PRO A 382 -9.69 -33.64 -28.21
C PRO A 382 -11.02 -33.15 -27.62
N ALA A 383 -11.00 -32.11 -26.79
CA ALA A 383 -12.21 -31.59 -26.12
C ALA A 383 -12.97 -30.56 -26.97
N THR A 384 -12.26 -29.70 -27.71
CA THR A 384 -12.86 -28.61 -28.50
C THR A 384 -13.15 -29.00 -29.94
N ARG A 385 -12.55 -30.09 -30.44
CA ARG A 385 -12.64 -30.57 -31.84
C ARG A 385 -12.18 -29.56 -32.90
N LYS A 386 -11.48 -28.51 -32.46
CA LYS A 386 -10.80 -27.49 -33.27
C LYS A 386 -9.31 -27.77 -33.29
N SER A 387 -8.56 -27.05 -34.13
CA SER A 387 -7.09 -27.07 -33.99
C SER A 387 -6.66 -26.57 -32.60
N SER A 388 -5.56 -27.11 -32.08
CA SER A 388 -4.94 -26.66 -30.83
C SER A 388 -4.59 -25.17 -30.89
N LEU A 389 -4.09 -24.69 -32.04
CA LEU A 389 -3.84 -23.28 -32.36
C LEU A 389 -5.11 -22.43 -32.22
N GLU A 390 -6.23 -22.80 -32.87
CA GLU A 390 -7.49 -22.07 -32.73
C GLU A 390 -8.03 -22.13 -31.30
N THR A 391 -7.83 -23.24 -30.61
CA THR A 391 -8.26 -23.42 -29.22
C THR A 391 -7.57 -22.43 -28.29
N VAL A 392 -6.24 -22.27 -28.36
CA VAL A 392 -5.51 -21.29 -27.50
C VAL A 392 -5.75 -19.82 -27.88
N LEU A 393 -6.26 -19.56 -29.10
CA LEU A 393 -6.59 -18.22 -29.59
C LEU A 393 -8.06 -17.82 -29.34
N THR A 394 -8.98 -18.78 -29.16
CA THR A 394 -10.43 -18.50 -29.05
C THR A 394 -11.07 -18.92 -27.72
N VAL A 395 -10.37 -19.69 -26.88
CA VAL A 395 -10.90 -20.20 -25.60
C VAL A 395 -10.06 -19.68 -24.44
N LEU A 396 -10.70 -18.99 -23.49
CA LEU A 396 -10.07 -18.57 -22.24
C LEU A 396 -9.68 -19.80 -21.40
N HIS A 397 -8.52 -19.71 -20.74
CA HIS A 397 -7.93 -20.78 -19.93
C HIS A 397 -7.55 -22.04 -20.72
N ALA A 398 -7.21 -21.89 -22.01
CA ALA A 398 -6.65 -22.96 -22.84
C ALA A 398 -5.14 -22.77 -23.05
N GLY A 399 -4.35 -23.82 -22.80
CA GLY A 399 -2.90 -23.80 -23.03
C GLY A 399 -2.16 -24.99 -22.42
N GLY A 400 -0.96 -25.28 -22.91
CA GLY A 400 -0.13 -26.41 -22.44
C GLY A 400 0.54 -26.21 -21.07
N LYS A 401 0.25 -25.10 -20.37
CA LYS A 401 0.97 -24.61 -19.18
C LYS A 401 0.33 -25.02 -17.85
N PHE A 402 -0.79 -25.75 -17.87
CA PHE A 402 -1.53 -26.19 -16.67
C PHE A 402 -1.20 -27.62 -16.20
N GLY A 403 -0.34 -28.34 -16.92
CA GLY A 403 -0.20 -29.80 -16.77
C GLY A 403 0.63 -30.30 -15.58
N GLY A 404 1.18 -29.42 -14.74
CA GLY A 404 2.14 -29.80 -13.69
C GLY A 404 3.29 -30.65 -14.27
N LYS A 405 3.54 -31.84 -13.73
CA LYS A 405 4.57 -32.78 -14.25
C LYS A 405 4.33 -33.30 -15.68
N SER A 406 3.12 -33.16 -16.22
CA SER A 406 2.79 -33.45 -17.63
C SER A 406 2.59 -32.19 -18.48
N SER A 407 3.03 -31.02 -17.99
CA SER A 407 3.13 -29.78 -18.75
C SER A 407 4.23 -29.89 -19.83
N GLY A 408 4.05 -29.20 -20.95
CA GLY A 408 5.10 -29.01 -21.96
C GLY A 408 6.22 -28.03 -21.54
N TYR A 409 6.14 -27.49 -20.32
CA TYR A 409 7.04 -26.52 -19.70
C TYR A 409 7.30 -26.92 -18.25
N SER A 410 8.56 -27.01 -17.84
CA SER A 410 8.96 -27.28 -16.44
C SER A 410 8.92 -26.03 -15.55
N VAL A 411 9.09 -24.85 -16.15
CA VAL A 411 9.01 -23.52 -15.54
C VAL A 411 8.37 -22.59 -16.57
N SER A 412 7.41 -21.75 -16.18
CA SER A 412 6.73 -20.81 -17.07
C SER A 412 6.14 -19.62 -16.31
N GLY A 413 6.18 -18.43 -16.90
CA GLY A 413 5.47 -17.24 -16.38
C GLY A 413 3.98 -17.22 -16.75
N GLY A 414 3.58 -17.91 -17.82
CA GLY A 414 2.21 -18.00 -18.32
C GLY A 414 1.33 -19.03 -17.58
N LEU A 415 0.75 -18.67 -16.43
CA LEU A 415 -0.03 -19.62 -15.60
C LEU A 415 -1.53 -19.73 -15.92
N HIS A 416 -2.09 -18.73 -16.59
CA HIS A 416 -3.55 -18.54 -16.63
C HIS A 416 -4.20 -18.92 -17.97
N GLY A 417 -3.41 -19.24 -19.01
CA GLY A 417 -3.89 -19.63 -20.34
C GLY A 417 -4.87 -18.65 -21.00
N VAL A 418 -4.70 -17.34 -20.76
CA VAL A 418 -5.57 -16.29 -21.29
C VAL A 418 -4.84 -15.24 -22.14
N GLY A 419 -3.54 -15.02 -21.94
CA GLY A 419 -2.78 -13.94 -22.59
C GLY A 419 -2.98 -13.83 -24.10
N LEU A 420 -2.64 -14.88 -24.84
CA LEU A 420 -2.78 -14.94 -26.30
C LEU A 420 -4.23 -14.70 -26.78
N SER A 421 -5.21 -15.33 -26.12
CA SER A 421 -6.63 -15.14 -26.43
C SER A 421 -7.14 -13.72 -26.10
N VAL A 422 -6.57 -13.05 -25.09
CA VAL A 422 -6.88 -11.65 -24.75
C VAL A 422 -6.29 -10.70 -25.81
N VAL A 423 -5.07 -10.95 -26.28
CA VAL A 423 -4.48 -10.19 -27.39
C VAL A 423 -5.34 -10.34 -28.65
N ASN A 424 -5.78 -11.55 -28.98
CA ASN A 424 -6.71 -11.79 -30.09
C ASN A 424 -8.05 -11.06 -29.93
N ALA A 425 -8.64 -11.09 -28.73
CA ALA A 425 -9.91 -10.41 -28.43
C ALA A 425 -9.82 -8.88 -28.59
N LEU A 426 -8.69 -8.29 -28.19
CA LEU A 426 -8.45 -6.84 -28.15
C LEU A 426 -7.73 -6.30 -29.40
N SER A 427 -7.63 -7.11 -30.46
CA SER A 427 -7.08 -6.72 -31.76
C SER A 427 -8.17 -6.61 -32.82
N GLU A 428 -8.07 -5.60 -33.69
CA GLU A 428 -8.90 -5.43 -34.89
C GLU A 428 -8.68 -6.61 -35.85
N ALA A 429 -7.40 -6.95 -36.06
CA ALA A 429 -6.93 -8.12 -36.80
C ALA A 429 -5.76 -8.79 -36.07
N LEU A 430 -5.63 -10.11 -36.21
CA LEU A 430 -4.49 -10.88 -35.73
C LEU A 430 -4.17 -12.00 -36.72
N GLU A 431 -2.89 -12.15 -37.07
CA GLU A 431 -2.37 -13.17 -37.96
C GLU A 431 -1.37 -14.04 -37.20
N VAL A 432 -1.47 -15.36 -37.33
CA VAL A 432 -0.48 -16.30 -36.78
C VAL A 432 0.06 -17.18 -37.90
N ILE A 433 1.38 -17.31 -37.91
CA ILE A 433 2.14 -18.22 -38.76
C ILE A 433 2.89 -19.17 -37.82
N VAL A 434 2.67 -20.48 -37.97
CA VAL A 434 3.40 -21.53 -37.23
C VAL A 434 4.22 -22.35 -38.20
N ARG A 435 5.52 -22.50 -37.94
CA ARG A 435 6.40 -23.41 -38.68
C ARG A 435 6.72 -24.61 -37.81
N ARG A 436 6.31 -25.79 -38.25
CA ARG A 436 6.44 -27.03 -37.49
C ARG A 436 6.38 -28.24 -38.40
N ASP A 437 7.17 -29.27 -38.10
CA ASP A 437 7.16 -30.56 -38.81
C ASP A 437 7.34 -30.44 -40.35
N GLY A 438 8.10 -29.43 -40.80
CA GLY A 438 8.34 -29.15 -42.23
C GLY A 438 7.19 -28.46 -42.96
N MET A 439 6.17 -28.00 -42.24
CA MET A 439 4.98 -27.32 -42.75
C MET A 439 4.89 -25.88 -42.20
N GLU A 440 4.31 -24.98 -42.98
CA GLU A 440 3.85 -23.67 -42.53
C GLU A 440 2.32 -23.65 -42.45
N PHE A 441 1.80 -23.29 -41.28
CA PHE A 441 0.38 -23.14 -41.02
C PHE A 441 0.06 -21.65 -40.83
N GLN A 442 -0.99 -21.15 -41.48
CA GLN A 442 -1.42 -19.76 -41.32
C GLN A 442 -2.90 -19.68 -40.92
N HIS A 443 -3.23 -18.76 -40.01
CA HIS A 443 -4.60 -18.53 -39.55
C HIS A 443 -4.81 -17.05 -39.24
N LYS A 444 -5.89 -16.46 -39.78
CA LYS A 444 -6.26 -15.06 -39.55
C LYS A 444 -7.51 -14.95 -38.68
N TYR A 445 -7.51 -13.94 -37.81
CA TYR A 445 -8.58 -13.61 -36.89
C TYR A 445 -8.93 -12.12 -36.98
N SER A 446 -10.17 -11.79 -36.62
CA SER A 446 -10.60 -10.42 -36.34
C SER A 446 -11.40 -10.41 -35.05
N ARG A 447 -11.02 -9.55 -34.10
CA ARG A 447 -11.77 -9.31 -32.85
C ARG A 447 -12.05 -10.59 -32.06
N GLY A 448 -11.06 -11.50 -32.00
CA GLY A 448 -11.16 -12.80 -31.34
C GLY A 448 -11.82 -13.92 -32.14
N LYS A 449 -12.33 -13.67 -33.35
CA LYS A 449 -13.06 -14.64 -34.18
C LYS A 449 -12.22 -15.07 -35.40
N PRO A 450 -12.13 -16.37 -35.72
CA PRO A 450 -11.42 -16.82 -36.92
C PRO A 450 -12.15 -16.35 -38.19
N ILE A 451 -11.41 -15.84 -39.17
CA ILE A 451 -11.95 -15.37 -40.46
C ILE A 451 -11.52 -16.23 -41.64
N THR A 452 -10.49 -17.05 -41.48
CA THR A 452 -10.08 -18.08 -42.45
C THR A 452 -10.17 -19.46 -41.81
N THR A 453 -10.18 -20.52 -42.62
CA THR A 453 -9.75 -21.83 -42.13
C THR A 453 -8.23 -21.83 -41.93
N LEU A 454 -7.72 -22.81 -41.17
CA LEU A 454 -6.28 -23.02 -41.02
C LEU A 454 -5.69 -23.49 -42.37
N THR A 455 -4.92 -22.64 -43.04
CA THR A 455 -4.19 -23.03 -44.25
C THR A 455 -2.89 -23.73 -43.88
N CYS A 456 -2.42 -24.61 -44.75
CA CYS A 456 -1.24 -25.44 -44.51
C CYS A 456 -0.47 -25.64 -45.82
N HIS A 457 0.81 -25.28 -45.81
CA HIS A 457 1.70 -25.32 -46.97
C HIS A 457 2.98 -26.09 -46.62
N VAL A 458 3.50 -26.90 -47.55
CA VAL A 458 4.79 -27.57 -47.36
C VAL A 458 5.91 -26.53 -47.48
N LEU A 459 6.84 -26.47 -46.52
CA LEU A 459 7.97 -25.55 -46.61
C LEU A 459 8.92 -25.95 -47.77
N PRO A 460 9.49 -24.96 -48.48
CA PRO A 460 10.56 -25.20 -49.46
C PRO A 460 11.70 -26.03 -48.84
N PRO A 461 12.40 -26.89 -49.62
CA PRO A 461 13.44 -27.78 -49.07
C PRO A 461 14.48 -27.06 -48.20
N GLU A 462 14.88 -25.86 -48.61
CA GLU A 462 15.84 -24.98 -47.93
C GLU A 462 15.33 -24.45 -46.57
N SER A 463 14.01 -24.35 -46.39
CA SER A 463 13.37 -23.82 -45.19
C SER A 463 12.79 -24.89 -44.26
N ARG A 464 12.89 -26.19 -44.60
CA ARG A 464 12.32 -27.29 -43.80
C ARG A 464 12.90 -27.45 -42.40
N GLY A 465 14.11 -26.91 -42.16
CA GLY A 465 14.71 -26.85 -40.83
C GLY A 465 14.18 -25.72 -39.95
N THR A 466 13.39 -24.78 -40.49
CA THR A 466 12.82 -23.67 -39.71
C THR A 466 11.63 -24.13 -38.88
N GLN A 467 11.62 -23.72 -37.62
CA GLN A 467 10.53 -23.94 -36.66
C GLN A 467 10.25 -22.63 -35.91
N GLY A 468 9.08 -22.53 -35.30
CA GLY A 468 8.72 -21.40 -34.45
C GLY A 468 7.32 -20.86 -34.68
N THR A 469 7.01 -19.75 -34.00
CA THR A 469 5.75 -19.03 -34.14
C THR A 469 6.02 -17.57 -34.48
N CYS A 470 5.23 -17.00 -35.38
CA CYS A 470 5.14 -15.56 -35.62
C CYS A 470 3.69 -15.12 -35.39
N ILE A 471 3.49 -14.13 -34.52
CA ILE A 471 2.18 -13.54 -34.21
C ILE A 471 2.26 -12.06 -34.53
N ARG A 472 1.40 -11.58 -35.44
CA ARG A 472 1.23 -10.16 -35.78
C ARG A 472 -0.16 -9.69 -35.42
N PHE A 473 -0.30 -8.56 -34.75
CA PHE A 473 -1.60 -8.04 -34.32
C PHE A 473 -1.72 -6.51 -34.44
N TRP A 474 -2.95 -6.06 -34.73
CA TRP A 474 -3.34 -4.66 -34.85
C TRP A 474 -4.29 -4.32 -33.68
N PRO A 475 -3.92 -3.48 -32.72
CA PRO A 475 -4.76 -3.13 -31.57
C PRO A 475 -6.11 -2.52 -31.99
N ASP A 476 -7.21 -2.90 -31.33
CA ASP A 476 -8.54 -2.45 -31.73
C ASP A 476 -8.82 -0.99 -31.32
N LYS A 477 -9.10 -0.15 -32.32
CA LYS A 477 -9.40 1.28 -32.18
C LYS A 477 -10.69 1.56 -31.40
N GLU A 478 -11.61 0.59 -31.35
CA GLU A 478 -12.82 0.67 -30.49
C GLU A 478 -12.49 0.51 -29.00
N VAL A 479 -11.36 -0.11 -28.66
CA VAL A 479 -10.93 -0.39 -27.28
C VAL A 479 -9.93 0.65 -26.78
N PHE A 480 -8.96 1.03 -27.61
CA PHE A 480 -7.86 1.93 -27.26
C PHE A 480 -8.11 3.35 -27.82
N THR A 481 -8.88 4.16 -27.09
CA THR A 481 -9.44 5.41 -27.61
C THR A 481 -8.54 6.65 -27.53
N THR A 482 -7.47 6.63 -26.72
CA THR A 482 -6.69 7.84 -26.38
C THR A 482 -5.33 7.96 -27.08
N ALA A 483 -4.63 6.86 -27.36
CA ALA A 483 -3.44 6.80 -28.21
C ALA A 483 -3.08 5.34 -28.55
N ILE A 484 -2.78 5.06 -29.82
CA ILE A 484 -2.35 3.74 -30.31
C ILE A 484 -0.96 3.88 -30.96
N GLN A 485 0.00 4.37 -30.17
CA GLN A 485 1.41 4.40 -30.56
C GLN A 485 2.22 3.61 -29.54
N PHE A 486 2.94 2.60 -30.04
CA PHE A 486 3.90 1.83 -29.25
C PHE A 486 5.16 2.67 -29.03
N ASP A 487 5.52 2.89 -27.77
CA ASP A 487 6.74 3.56 -27.40
C ASP A 487 7.92 2.58 -27.46
N HIS A 488 8.82 2.83 -28.41
CA HIS A 488 10.03 2.04 -28.62
C HIS A 488 10.86 1.91 -27.34
N ASN A 489 10.98 2.99 -26.54
CA ASN A 489 11.84 3.00 -25.36
C ASN A 489 11.30 2.13 -24.22
N THR A 490 9.97 2.12 -24.05
CA THR A 490 9.25 1.27 -23.10
C THR A 490 9.42 -0.21 -23.44
N ILE A 491 9.26 -0.57 -24.72
CA ILE A 491 9.43 -1.96 -25.20
C ILE A 491 10.91 -2.38 -25.12
N ALA A 492 11.84 -1.54 -25.59
CA ALA A 492 13.28 -1.74 -25.46
C ALA A 492 13.71 -1.94 -24.00
N GLY A 493 13.10 -1.20 -23.07
CA GLY A 493 13.27 -1.37 -21.63
C GLY A 493 12.95 -2.80 -21.18
N ARG A 494 11.72 -3.29 -21.46
CA ARG A 494 11.29 -4.65 -21.09
C ARG A 494 12.12 -5.74 -21.78
N ILE A 495 12.44 -5.57 -23.07
CA ILE A 495 13.28 -6.50 -23.82
C ILE A 495 14.68 -6.62 -23.19
N ARG A 496 15.30 -5.48 -22.82
CA ARG A 496 16.60 -5.47 -22.15
C ARG A 496 16.56 -6.22 -20.81
N GLU A 497 15.52 -6.03 -19.99
CA GLU A 497 15.34 -6.82 -18.76
C GLU A 497 15.27 -8.32 -19.05
N LEU A 498 14.52 -8.73 -20.08
CA LEU A 498 14.34 -10.13 -20.45
C LEU A 498 15.63 -10.78 -20.98
N ALA A 499 16.43 -10.05 -21.76
CA ALA A 499 17.74 -10.53 -22.24
C ALA A 499 18.72 -10.77 -21.07
N PHE A 500 18.78 -9.88 -20.08
CA PHE A 500 19.56 -10.09 -18.86
C PHE A 500 19.09 -11.30 -18.03
N LEU A 501 17.78 -11.55 -17.97
CA LEU A 501 17.20 -12.69 -17.24
C LEU A 501 17.43 -14.03 -17.95
N ASN A 502 17.69 -14.01 -19.26
CA ASN A 502 17.80 -15.18 -20.12
C ASN A 502 19.09 -15.12 -20.96
N PRO A 503 20.28 -15.33 -20.35
CA PRO A 503 21.61 -15.07 -20.96
C PRO A 503 22.00 -15.97 -22.14
N LYS A 504 21.07 -16.76 -22.67
CA LYS A 504 21.22 -17.61 -23.87
C LYS A 504 20.32 -17.16 -25.02
N VAL A 505 19.56 -16.08 -24.85
CA VAL A 505 18.52 -15.63 -25.78
C VAL A 505 18.92 -14.29 -26.34
N THR A 506 18.95 -14.19 -27.66
CA THR A 506 19.08 -12.92 -28.37
C THR A 506 17.69 -12.37 -28.66
N ILE A 507 17.41 -11.14 -28.24
CA ILE A 507 16.13 -10.48 -28.55
C ILE A 507 16.42 -9.24 -29.39
N SER A 508 15.84 -9.17 -30.59
CA SER A 508 15.91 -7.98 -31.43
C SER A 508 14.65 -7.13 -31.29
N LEU A 509 14.81 -5.81 -31.43
CA LEU A 509 13.74 -4.85 -31.57
C LEU A 509 14.00 -4.02 -32.83
N LYS A 510 13.07 -4.06 -33.77
CA LYS A 510 13.00 -3.15 -34.91
C LYS A 510 11.79 -2.23 -34.73
N LYS A 511 11.95 -0.92 -34.96
CA LYS A 511 10.84 -0.01 -35.26
C LYS A 511 10.99 0.45 -36.70
N GLU A 512 9.95 0.26 -37.49
CA GLU A 512 9.85 0.73 -38.86
C GLU A 512 9.28 2.15 -38.88
N ASP A 513 9.77 2.97 -39.81
CA ASP A 513 9.26 4.31 -40.11
C ASP A 513 8.74 4.36 -41.57
N ASP A 514 8.09 5.46 -41.97
CA ASP A 514 7.68 5.62 -43.38
C ASP A 514 8.89 5.86 -44.30
N ASP A 515 10.01 6.32 -43.72
CA ASP A 515 11.32 6.48 -44.34
C ASP A 515 12.29 5.39 -43.83
N PRO A 516 12.63 4.37 -44.65
CA PRO A 516 13.48 3.25 -44.22
C PRO A 516 14.89 3.62 -43.72
N GLU A 517 15.40 4.82 -44.05
CA GLU A 517 16.68 5.29 -43.48
C GLU A 517 16.56 5.67 -41.99
N ARG A 518 15.33 5.74 -41.45
CA ARG A 518 15.02 6.06 -40.05
C ARG A 518 14.63 4.85 -39.22
N ASP A 519 14.62 3.65 -39.81
CA ASP A 519 14.36 2.40 -39.10
C ASP A 519 15.31 2.27 -37.90
N LEU A 520 14.74 2.10 -36.70
CA LEU A 520 15.52 1.88 -35.49
C LEU A 520 15.68 0.38 -35.28
N TYR A 521 16.92 -0.09 -35.24
CA TYR A 521 17.25 -1.47 -34.89
C TYR A 521 18.07 -1.53 -33.60
N SER A 522 17.78 -2.50 -32.75
CA SER A 522 18.55 -2.79 -31.54
C SER A 522 18.51 -4.29 -31.25
N GLU A 523 19.67 -4.85 -30.91
CA GLU A 523 19.81 -6.26 -30.54
C GLU A 523 20.32 -6.37 -29.10
N TYR A 524 19.72 -7.27 -28.32
CA TYR A 524 20.00 -7.44 -26.88
C TYR A 524 20.41 -8.88 -26.60
N PHE A 525 21.67 -9.05 -26.19
CA PHE A 525 22.25 -10.32 -25.74
C PHE A 525 23.26 -10.03 -24.62
N TYR A 526 23.11 -10.68 -23.47
CA TYR A 526 23.89 -10.40 -22.26
C TYR A 526 24.32 -11.71 -21.58
N ALA A 527 25.50 -12.22 -21.94
CA ALA A 527 25.96 -13.55 -21.55
C ALA A 527 26.21 -13.71 -20.03
N GLY A 528 26.64 -12.66 -19.35
CA GLY A 528 26.77 -12.60 -17.88
C GLY A 528 25.43 -12.46 -17.14
N GLY A 529 24.33 -12.20 -17.85
CA GLY A 529 22.98 -12.15 -17.29
C GLY A 529 22.83 -11.16 -16.13
N LEU A 530 22.52 -11.65 -14.93
CA LEU A 530 22.25 -10.78 -13.78
C LEU A 530 23.46 -9.97 -13.32
N THR A 531 24.70 -10.45 -13.51
CA THR A 531 25.89 -9.68 -13.08
C THR A 531 26.12 -8.46 -13.97
N GLU A 532 25.98 -8.63 -15.29
CA GLU A 532 25.95 -7.52 -16.25
C GLU A 532 24.77 -6.58 -15.98
N TYR A 533 23.60 -7.09 -15.57
CA TYR A 533 22.45 -6.24 -15.25
C TYR A 533 22.70 -5.36 -14.02
N VAL A 534 23.29 -5.89 -12.94
CA VAL A 534 23.70 -5.07 -11.78
C VAL A 534 24.76 -4.06 -12.19
N SER A 535 25.75 -4.45 -13.00
CA SER A 535 26.77 -3.53 -13.53
C SER A 535 26.13 -2.39 -14.32
N TRP A 536 25.19 -2.69 -15.22
CA TRP A 536 24.45 -1.70 -16.02
C TRP A 536 23.58 -0.75 -15.19
N LEU A 537 22.99 -1.25 -14.09
CA LEU A 537 22.27 -0.40 -13.11
C LEU A 537 23.20 0.48 -12.27
N ASN A 538 24.51 0.21 -12.28
CA ASN A 538 25.54 0.86 -11.47
C ASN A 538 26.57 1.65 -12.28
N THR A 539 26.45 1.75 -13.60
CA THR A 539 27.36 2.50 -14.50
C THR A 539 27.66 3.94 -14.00
N ASP A 540 26.64 4.61 -13.48
CA ASP A 540 26.68 5.99 -12.96
C ASP A 540 27.11 6.10 -11.47
N LYS A 541 27.46 4.98 -10.81
CA LYS A 541 27.73 4.91 -9.36
C LYS A 541 29.17 4.46 -9.12
N LYS A 542 29.71 4.76 -7.93
CA LYS A 542 31.04 4.28 -7.51
C LYS A 542 30.93 2.98 -6.70
N PRO A 543 31.16 1.79 -7.30
CA PRO A 543 31.07 0.51 -6.59
C PRO A 543 32.10 0.41 -5.47
N LEU A 544 31.77 -0.35 -4.42
CA LEU A 544 32.70 -0.70 -3.34
C LEU A 544 33.52 -1.97 -3.62
N HIS A 545 33.01 -2.85 -4.48
CA HIS A 545 33.57 -4.16 -4.81
C HIS A 545 32.95 -4.66 -6.13
N ASP A 546 33.48 -5.74 -6.69
CA ASP A 546 32.94 -6.39 -7.90
C ASP A 546 31.55 -6.99 -7.67
N VAL A 547 30.78 -7.17 -8.74
CA VAL A 547 29.41 -7.70 -8.64
C VAL A 547 29.43 -9.13 -8.10
N LEU A 548 28.77 -9.36 -6.96
CA LEU A 548 28.62 -10.68 -6.36
C LEU A 548 27.43 -11.37 -7.01
N GLY A 549 27.63 -12.57 -7.56
CA GLY A 549 26.59 -13.29 -8.28
C GLY A 549 26.66 -14.79 -8.05
N PHE A 550 25.51 -15.42 -7.82
CA PHE A 550 25.41 -16.88 -7.73
C PHE A 550 24.09 -17.39 -8.30
N ARG A 551 24.15 -18.62 -8.84
CA ARG A 551 22.99 -19.41 -9.23
C ARG A 551 23.02 -20.74 -8.48
N LYS A 552 21.91 -21.13 -7.86
CA LYS A 552 21.75 -22.40 -7.14
C LYS A 552 20.38 -23.00 -7.39
N GLU A 553 20.29 -24.32 -7.51
CA GLU A 553 19.02 -25.03 -7.64
C GLU A 553 18.76 -25.89 -6.39
N ILE A 554 17.56 -25.76 -5.82
CA ILE A 554 17.14 -26.53 -4.63
C ILE A 554 15.67 -26.92 -4.85
N ASN A 555 15.37 -28.22 -4.73
CA ASN A 555 14.01 -28.77 -4.87
C ASN A 555 13.29 -28.37 -6.17
N GLY A 556 14.02 -28.28 -7.30
CA GLY A 556 13.48 -27.83 -8.59
C GLY A 556 13.19 -26.33 -8.69
N THR A 557 13.52 -25.55 -7.65
CA THR A 557 13.52 -24.08 -7.72
C THR A 557 14.94 -23.59 -7.98
N THR A 558 15.16 -22.89 -9.09
CA THR A 558 16.43 -22.17 -9.32
C THR A 558 16.35 -20.79 -8.68
N VAL A 559 17.38 -20.41 -7.93
CA VAL A 559 17.61 -19.07 -7.41
C VAL A 559 18.83 -18.50 -8.12
N ASP A 560 18.69 -17.32 -8.70
CA ASP A 560 19.76 -16.56 -9.34
C ASP A 560 19.75 -15.14 -8.73
N VAL A 561 20.87 -14.74 -8.13
CA VAL A 561 20.99 -13.45 -7.44
C VAL A 561 22.30 -12.79 -7.83
N ALA A 562 22.21 -11.52 -8.20
CA ALA A 562 23.39 -10.65 -8.35
C ALA A 562 23.21 -9.39 -7.49
N LEU A 563 24.29 -8.93 -6.86
CA LEU A 563 24.26 -7.78 -5.96
C LEU A 563 25.60 -7.04 -5.85
N GLN A 564 25.53 -5.73 -5.59
CA GLN A 564 26.70 -4.85 -5.44
C GLN A 564 26.34 -3.63 -4.58
N TRP A 565 27.20 -3.24 -3.64
CA TRP A 565 27.06 -1.98 -2.91
C TRP A 565 27.87 -0.86 -3.60
N CYS A 566 27.30 0.34 -3.66
CA CYS A 566 27.97 1.55 -4.13
C CYS A 566 28.18 2.55 -2.99
N SER A 567 29.34 3.21 -2.97
CA SER A 567 29.76 4.12 -1.90
C SER A 567 28.89 5.37 -1.81
N ASP A 568 28.54 5.91 -2.97
CA ASP A 568 27.86 7.19 -3.24
C ASP A 568 26.32 7.09 -3.36
N ALA A 569 25.77 5.88 -3.28
CA ALA A 569 24.33 5.64 -3.28
C ALA A 569 23.76 5.61 -1.85
N TYR A 570 22.62 6.28 -1.62
CA TYR A 570 21.96 6.41 -0.31
C TYR A 570 20.61 5.68 -0.21
N SER A 571 20.22 4.94 -1.24
CA SER A 571 18.98 4.14 -1.30
C SER A 571 19.29 2.72 -1.77
N ASP A 572 18.42 1.75 -1.44
CA ASP A 572 18.49 0.40 -2.01
C ASP A 572 17.70 0.32 -3.33
N THR A 573 18.27 -0.38 -4.32
CA THR A 573 17.61 -0.75 -5.57
C THR A 573 17.48 -2.27 -5.60
N MET A 574 16.30 -2.79 -5.26
CA MET A 574 16.05 -4.23 -5.25
C MET A 574 14.96 -4.61 -6.26
N LEU A 575 15.32 -5.40 -7.27
CA LEU A 575 14.42 -5.89 -8.31
C LEU A 575 14.19 -7.39 -8.14
N GLY A 576 12.92 -7.81 -8.19
CA GLY A 576 12.51 -9.21 -8.07
C GLY A 576 11.85 -9.71 -9.34
N TYR A 577 12.18 -10.95 -9.70
CA TYR A 577 11.63 -11.65 -10.83
C TYR A 577 11.26 -13.08 -10.44
N ALA A 578 10.11 -13.54 -10.91
CA ALA A 578 9.67 -14.93 -10.83
C ALA A 578 9.34 -15.41 -12.25
N ASN A 579 10.04 -16.41 -12.74
CA ASN A 579 9.91 -16.95 -14.11
C ASN A 579 10.02 -15.85 -15.20
N SER A 580 10.95 -14.91 -15.04
CA SER A 580 11.15 -13.69 -15.85
C SER A 580 10.03 -12.62 -15.78
N ILE A 581 9.01 -12.81 -14.95
CA ILE A 581 7.98 -11.81 -14.67
C ILE A 581 8.41 -10.94 -13.50
N ARG A 582 8.32 -9.62 -13.67
CA ARG A 582 8.78 -8.64 -12.67
C ARG A 582 7.77 -8.50 -11.53
N THR A 583 8.19 -8.81 -10.31
CA THR A 583 7.35 -8.73 -9.11
C THR A 583 7.45 -7.35 -8.48
N ILE A 584 6.72 -6.38 -9.05
CA ILE A 584 6.78 -4.95 -8.67
C ILE A 584 6.42 -4.72 -7.19
N ASP A 585 5.45 -5.47 -6.65
CA ASP A 585 4.99 -5.37 -5.26
C ASP A 585 5.81 -6.26 -4.30
N GLY A 586 6.87 -6.91 -4.81
CA GLY A 586 7.79 -7.75 -4.05
C GLY A 586 7.35 -9.22 -3.95
N GLY A 587 7.51 -9.80 -2.76
CA GLY A 587 7.10 -11.19 -2.50
C GLY A 587 8.14 -12.00 -1.74
N THR A 588 7.87 -13.30 -1.60
CA THR A 588 8.59 -14.21 -0.69
C THR A 588 10.10 -14.33 -0.98
N HIS A 589 10.49 -14.36 -2.25
CA HIS A 589 11.88 -14.30 -2.71
C HIS A 589 12.63 -13.02 -2.23
N ILE A 590 12.10 -11.82 -2.49
CA ILE A 590 12.70 -10.55 -2.01
C ILE A 590 12.72 -10.49 -0.48
N GLU A 591 11.68 -10.96 0.21
CA GLU A 591 11.67 -11.05 1.68
C GLU A 591 12.76 -11.99 2.21
N GLY A 592 13.07 -13.07 1.48
CA GLY A 592 14.20 -13.96 1.75
C GLY A 592 15.54 -13.23 1.66
N VAL A 593 15.78 -12.49 0.58
CA VAL A 593 16.98 -11.65 0.41
C VAL A 593 17.12 -10.63 1.54
N LYS A 594 16.05 -9.87 1.85
CA LYS A 594 16.06 -8.86 2.93
C LYS A 594 16.40 -9.46 4.29
N ALA A 595 15.83 -10.61 4.62
CA ALA A 595 16.07 -11.30 5.89
C ALA A 595 17.50 -11.85 5.97
N SER A 596 17.96 -12.55 4.94
CA SER A 596 19.27 -13.20 4.89
C SER A 596 20.42 -12.20 4.91
N LEU A 597 20.36 -11.13 4.10
CA LEU A 597 21.36 -10.05 4.13
C LEU A 597 21.51 -9.46 5.54
N THR A 598 20.38 -9.10 6.16
CA THR A 598 20.37 -8.48 7.50
C THR A 598 20.95 -9.44 8.54
N ARG A 599 20.57 -10.72 8.52
CA ARG A 599 21.04 -11.73 9.47
C ARG A 599 22.52 -12.05 9.30
N THR A 600 22.94 -12.31 8.07
CA THR A 600 24.30 -12.77 7.73
C THR A 600 25.31 -11.66 8.00
N LEU A 601 25.09 -10.44 7.52
CA LEU A 601 26.01 -9.32 7.73
C LEU A 601 26.12 -8.92 9.22
N ASN A 602 25.02 -8.92 9.99
CA ASN A 602 25.10 -8.71 11.45
C ASN A 602 25.84 -9.85 12.18
N SER A 603 25.76 -11.09 11.70
CA SER A 603 26.49 -12.23 12.29
C SER A 603 27.99 -12.12 12.03
N LEU A 604 28.38 -11.85 10.79
CA LEU A 604 29.78 -11.70 10.39
C LEU A 604 30.43 -10.44 11.01
N ALA A 605 29.71 -9.32 11.10
CA ALA A 605 30.21 -8.10 11.75
C ALA A 605 30.53 -8.30 13.25
N LYS A 606 29.81 -9.20 13.92
CA LYS A 606 30.10 -9.61 15.31
C LYS A 606 31.31 -10.55 15.38
N LYS A 607 31.43 -11.52 14.46
CA LYS A 607 32.62 -12.40 14.37
C LYS A 607 33.91 -11.57 14.20
N LEU A 608 33.90 -10.57 13.31
CA LEU A 608 35.05 -9.69 13.05
C LEU A 608 35.32 -8.67 14.18
N LYS A 609 34.49 -8.59 15.23
CA LYS A 609 34.59 -7.62 16.34
C LYS A 609 34.55 -6.13 15.94
N VAL A 610 34.22 -5.82 14.68
CA VAL A 610 33.97 -4.45 14.18
C VAL A 610 32.80 -3.81 14.93
N ILE A 611 31.81 -4.62 15.33
CA ILE A 611 30.74 -4.25 16.26
C ILE A 611 30.97 -5.01 17.57
N LYS A 612 31.05 -4.30 18.71
CA LYS A 612 31.19 -4.90 20.04
C LYS A 612 29.90 -5.64 20.40
N GLU A 613 30.01 -6.77 21.12
CA GLU A 613 28.83 -7.60 21.47
C GLU A 613 27.74 -6.87 22.27
N LYS A 614 28.09 -5.81 23.00
CA LYS A 614 27.16 -4.96 23.76
C LYS A 614 26.57 -3.79 22.95
N ASP A 615 27.00 -3.59 21.71
CA ASP A 615 26.59 -2.47 20.85
C ASP A 615 25.65 -2.92 19.70
N ILE A 616 24.75 -2.00 19.36
CA ILE A 616 24.03 -1.79 18.08
C ILE A 616 23.93 -3.00 17.13
N SER A 617 22.73 -3.57 17.01
CA SER A 617 22.36 -4.37 15.83
C SER A 617 21.96 -3.44 14.69
N LEU A 618 22.54 -3.62 13.50
CA LEU A 618 22.16 -2.87 12.31
C LEU A 618 20.79 -3.35 11.80
N SER A 619 19.81 -2.45 11.66
CA SER A 619 18.55 -2.79 10.98
C SER A 619 18.81 -3.04 9.48
N GLY A 620 17.91 -3.81 8.84
CA GLY A 620 18.07 -4.17 7.43
C GLY A 620 18.08 -2.99 6.46
N GLU A 621 17.54 -1.82 6.84
CA GLU A 621 17.59 -0.60 6.02
C GLU A 621 19.03 -0.08 5.92
N HIS A 622 19.73 0.06 7.05
CA HIS A 622 21.13 0.49 7.06
C HIS A 622 22.06 -0.50 6.34
N VAL A 623 21.77 -1.79 6.44
CA VAL A 623 22.51 -2.87 5.76
C VAL A 623 22.38 -2.79 4.23
N ARG A 624 21.22 -2.35 3.73
CA ARG A 624 20.96 -2.24 2.29
C ARG A 624 21.24 -0.85 1.72
N GLU A 625 21.67 0.15 2.51
CA GLU A 625 21.96 1.47 1.97
C GLU A 625 22.99 1.38 0.83
N GLY A 626 22.65 1.89 -0.35
CA GLY A 626 23.49 1.84 -1.55
C GLY A 626 23.64 0.46 -2.20
N LEU A 627 22.90 -0.55 -1.75
CA LEU A 627 22.81 -1.86 -2.39
C LEU A 627 22.00 -1.77 -3.68
N THR A 628 22.55 -2.32 -4.76
CA THR A 628 21.76 -2.74 -5.94
C THR A 628 21.75 -4.26 -5.99
N CYS A 629 20.56 -4.86 -6.05
CA CYS A 629 20.37 -6.30 -5.99
C CYS A 629 19.25 -6.72 -6.95
N ILE A 630 19.49 -7.79 -7.71
CA ILE A 630 18.48 -8.45 -8.52
C ILE A 630 18.34 -9.89 -8.04
N VAL A 631 17.11 -10.33 -7.81
CA VAL A 631 16.78 -11.71 -7.47
C VAL A 631 15.80 -12.26 -8.49
N SER A 632 16.22 -13.28 -9.23
CA SER A 632 15.39 -14.03 -10.16
C SER A 632 15.19 -15.44 -9.61
N VAL A 633 13.95 -15.88 -9.48
CA VAL A 633 13.60 -17.25 -9.10
C VAL A 633 12.87 -17.95 -10.25
N LYS A 634 13.27 -19.19 -10.52
CA LYS A 634 12.57 -20.11 -11.43
C LYS A 634 11.85 -21.13 -10.58
N VAL A 635 10.53 -21.02 -10.51
CA VAL A 635 9.63 -21.83 -9.67
C VAL A 635 8.73 -22.66 -10.60
N PRO A 636 8.59 -23.99 -10.40
CA PRO A 636 7.71 -24.82 -11.23
C PRO A 636 6.23 -24.43 -11.12
N ASP A 637 5.74 -24.29 -9.88
CA ASP A 637 4.35 -23.94 -9.56
C ASP A 637 4.30 -22.59 -8.78
N PRO A 638 4.49 -21.43 -9.46
CA PRO A 638 4.45 -20.13 -8.81
C PRO A 638 3.00 -19.71 -8.46
N GLU A 639 2.77 -19.36 -7.20
CA GLU A 639 1.53 -18.74 -6.72
C GLU A 639 1.74 -17.22 -6.61
N PHE A 640 0.91 -16.44 -7.29
CA PHE A 640 0.90 -14.97 -7.17
C PHE A 640 -0.34 -14.49 -6.37
N GLU A 641 -0.21 -13.38 -5.64
CA GLU A 641 -1.33 -12.84 -4.83
C GLU A 641 -2.50 -12.29 -5.69
N GLY A 642 -2.33 -12.12 -7.00
CA GLY A 642 -3.37 -11.69 -7.94
C GLY A 642 -2.98 -11.84 -9.42
N GLN A 643 -3.97 -11.66 -10.31
CA GLN A 643 -3.85 -11.89 -11.76
C GLN A 643 -2.73 -11.10 -12.45
N THR A 644 -2.42 -9.90 -11.95
CA THR A 644 -1.35 -9.02 -12.46
C THR A 644 0.07 -9.53 -12.14
N LYS A 645 0.20 -10.65 -11.41
CA LYS A 645 1.47 -11.34 -11.08
C LYS A 645 2.52 -10.44 -10.39
N THR A 646 2.09 -9.37 -9.71
CA THR A 646 2.99 -8.35 -9.14
C THR A 646 3.67 -8.79 -7.84
N ARG A 647 3.16 -9.81 -7.14
CA ARG A 647 3.70 -10.32 -5.87
C ARG A 647 3.71 -11.84 -5.80
N LEU A 648 4.88 -12.43 -5.55
CA LEU A 648 5.06 -13.88 -5.36
C LEU A 648 4.69 -14.31 -3.93
N GLY A 649 3.81 -15.30 -3.82
CA GLY A 649 3.23 -15.79 -2.56
C GLY A 649 3.84 -17.08 -1.99
N ASN A 650 4.57 -17.88 -2.78
CA ASN A 650 5.16 -19.16 -2.40
C ASN A 650 6.01 -19.10 -1.09
N PRO A 651 5.56 -19.62 0.06
CA PRO A 651 6.27 -19.47 1.33
C PRO A 651 7.61 -20.24 1.40
N GLU A 652 7.73 -21.33 0.65
CA GLU A 652 8.93 -22.17 0.53
C GLU A 652 10.08 -21.44 -0.18
N VAL A 653 9.79 -20.65 -1.22
CA VAL A 653 10.78 -19.89 -1.98
C VAL A 653 11.55 -18.92 -1.07
N ARG A 654 10.88 -18.32 -0.07
CA ARG A 654 11.55 -17.48 0.94
C ARG A 654 12.67 -18.22 1.65
N LYS A 655 12.46 -19.48 2.05
CA LYS A 655 13.47 -20.28 2.76
C LYS A 655 14.62 -20.68 1.83
N ILE A 656 14.29 -21.08 0.60
CA ILE A 656 15.27 -21.50 -0.41
C ILE A 656 16.23 -20.34 -0.73
N VAL A 657 15.69 -19.13 -0.92
CA VAL A 657 16.49 -17.90 -1.16
C VAL A 657 17.28 -17.51 0.09
N ASP A 658 16.65 -17.53 1.28
CA ASP A 658 17.29 -17.16 2.56
C ASP A 658 18.52 -18.05 2.87
N GLN A 659 18.39 -19.36 2.66
CA GLN A 659 19.47 -20.35 2.80
C GLN A 659 20.57 -20.16 1.76
N SER A 660 20.22 -20.11 0.47
CA SER A 660 21.20 -20.05 -0.62
C SER A 660 22.07 -18.79 -0.55
N LEU A 661 21.45 -17.65 -0.23
CA LEU A 661 22.15 -16.37 -0.07
C LEU A 661 23.01 -16.34 1.20
N GLN A 662 22.56 -16.96 2.31
CA GLN A 662 23.37 -17.02 3.53
C GLN A 662 24.65 -17.84 3.30
N GLU A 663 24.52 -19.00 2.65
CA GLU A 663 25.64 -19.90 2.35
C GLU A 663 26.70 -19.19 1.50
N TYR A 664 26.30 -18.66 0.34
CA TYR A 664 27.19 -17.95 -0.58
C TYR A 664 27.85 -16.71 0.05
N LEU A 665 27.10 -15.87 0.76
CA LEU A 665 27.69 -14.67 1.39
C LEU A 665 28.61 -15.03 2.57
N THR A 666 28.35 -16.12 3.29
CA THR A 666 29.25 -16.56 4.37
C THR A 666 30.59 -17.01 3.80
N GLU A 667 30.56 -17.86 2.76
CA GLU A 667 31.77 -18.32 2.06
C GLU A 667 32.55 -17.15 1.45
N TYR A 668 31.87 -16.27 0.68
CA TYR A 668 32.52 -15.15 0.02
C TYR A 668 33.18 -14.17 1.01
N PHE A 669 32.48 -13.77 2.08
CA PHE A 669 33.03 -12.81 3.04
C PHE A 669 34.04 -13.40 4.04
N GLU A 670 34.08 -14.73 4.21
CA GLU A 670 35.19 -15.39 4.93
C GLU A 670 36.48 -15.41 4.09
N LEU A 671 36.38 -15.36 2.75
CA LEU A 671 37.52 -15.18 1.83
C LEU A 671 37.89 -13.71 1.56
N HIS A 672 36.92 -12.79 1.61
CA HIS A 672 37.06 -11.36 1.30
C HIS A 672 36.65 -10.45 2.48
N PRO A 673 37.43 -10.42 3.58
CA PRO A 673 37.09 -9.65 4.78
C PRO A 673 37.17 -8.13 4.56
N ASP A 674 38.00 -7.66 3.64
CA ASP A 674 38.16 -6.25 3.24
C ASP A 674 36.90 -5.66 2.60
N VAL A 675 36.23 -6.46 1.75
CA VAL A 675 34.93 -6.13 1.16
C VAL A 675 33.86 -6.06 2.25
N LEU A 676 33.86 -7.03 3.17
CA LEU A 676 32.92 -7.08 4.29
C LEU A 676 33.10 -5.87 5.23
N GLU A 677 34.33 -5.50 5.59
CA GLU A 677 34.62 -4.29 6.38
C GLU A 677 34.13 -3.02 5.69
N SER A 678 34.31 -2.91 4.36
CA SER A 678 33.85 -1.77 3.57
C SER A 678 32.31 -1.64 3.59
N ILE A 679 31.59 -2.76 3.45
CA ILE A 679 30.11 -2.80 3.52
C ILE A 679 29.62 -2.48 4.94
N ILE A 680 30.24 -3.04 5.98
CA ILE A 680 29.90 -2.76 7.38
C ILE A 680 30.15 -1.29 7.71
N SER A 681 31.27 -0.72 7.26
CA SER A 681 31.62 0.69 7.45
C SER A 681 30.57 1.62 6.83
N LYS A 682 30.12 1.35 5.60
CA LYS A 682 29.00 2.07 4.98
C LYS A 682 27.71 1.93 5.80
N SER A 683 27.35 0.71 6.19
CA SER A 683 26.14 0.44 6.99
C SER A 683 26.16 1.12 8.38
N LEU A 684 27.34 1.23 9.00
CA LEU A 684 27.53 1.97 10.26
C LEU A 684 27.40 3.49 10.05
N ASN A 685 27.83 4.00 8.90
CA ASN A 685 27.66 5.42 8.57
C ASN A 685 26.19 5.75 8.25
N ALA A 686 25.49 4.87 7.53
CA ALA A 686 24.04 4.91 7.35
C ALA A 686 23.30 4.96 8.70
N TYR A 687 23.66 4.06 9.64
CA TYR A 687 23.10 4.05 11.00
C TYR A 687 23.39 5.35 11.77
N LYS A 688 24.61 5.88 11.71
CA LYS A 688 24.96 7.17 12.34
C LYS A 688 24.17 8.33 11.72
N ALA A 689 23.98 8.34 10.41
CA ALA A 689 23.17 9.33 9.70
C ALA A 689 21.69 9.25 10.10
N ALA A 690 21.11 8.05 10.14
CA ALA A 690 19.74 7.83 10.62
C ALA A 690 19.55 8.25 12.09
N LEU A 691 20.52 7.96 12.97
CA LEU A 691 20.51 8.43 14.36
C LEU A 691 20.60 9.96 14.45
N ALA A 692 21.43 10.60 13.62
CA ALA A 692 21.53 12.06 13.54
C ALA A 692 20.23 12.68 12.99
N ALA A 693 19.62 12.09 11.96
CA ALA A 693 18.33 12.49 11.42
C ALA A 693 17.21 12.32 12.46
N LYS A 694 17.22 11.26 13.27
CA LYS A 694 16.28 11.07 14.38
C LYS A 694 16.44 12.17 15.43
N ARG A 695 17.66 12.48 15.86
CA ARG A 695 17.95 13.60 16.78
C ARG A 695 17.53 14.95 16.21
N ALA A 696 17.74 15.17 14.91
CA ALA A 696 17.30 16.38 14.22
C ALA A 696 15.77 16.49 14.15
N ARG A 697 15.07 15.38 13.85
CA ARG A 697 13.60 15.29 13.93
C ARG A 697 13.09 15.55 15.35
N GLU A 698 13.73 14.99 16.37
CA GLU A 698 13.40 15.25 17.78
C GLU A 698 13.63 16.71 18.19
N LEU A 699 14.67 17.38 17.66
CA LEU A 699 14.93 18.82 17.81
C LEU A 699 13.88 19.69 17.10
N VAL A 700 13.48 19.35 15.88
CA VAL A 700 12.39 20.04 15.16
C VAL A 700 11.07 19.85 15.91
N ARG A 701 10.78 18.64 16.40
CA ARG A 701 9.57 18.34 17.16
C ARG A 701 9.55 19.05 18.52
N SER A 702 10.67 19.13 19.25
CA SER A 702 10.72 19.87 20.52
C SER A 702 10.58 21.39 20.32
N LYS A 703 11.16 21.95 19.25
CA LYS A 703 10.91 23.34 18.84
C LYS A 703 9.45 23.58 18.44
N SER A 704 8.78 22.62 17.78
CA SER A 704 7.36 22.70 17.41
C SER A 704 6.42 22.63 18.62
N ILE A 705 6.76 21.82 19.65
CA ILE A 705 5.98 21.69 20.89
C ILE A 705 6.09 22.97 21.77
N LEU A 706 7.23 23.67 21.72
CA LEU A 706 7.41 24.99 22.32
C LEU A 706 6.69 26.07 21.51
N LYS A 707 5.36 26.19 21.73
CA LYS A 707 4.55 27.27 21.14
C LYS A 707 5.18 28.65 21.43
N SER A 708 5.22 29.49 20.38
CA SER A 708 5.40 30.95 20.36
C SER A 708 6.80 31.61 20.51
N SER A 709 7.89 31.12 19.88
CA SER A 709 9.12 31.97 19.76
C SER A 709 10.13 31.72 18.61
N SER A 710 9.90 30.83 17.64
CA SER A 710 10.82 30.74 16.48
C SER A 710 10.15 30.26 15.18
N LEU A 711 9.23 31.08 14.66
CA LEU A 711 9.01 31.10 13.21
C LEU A 711 10.32 31.49 12.51
N PRO A 712 10.60 31.01 11.28
CA PRO A 712 11.76 31.43 10.52
C PRO A 712 11.86 32.96 10.44
N GLY A 713 12.99 33.56 10.78
CA GLY A 713 13.14 35.03 10.80
C GLY A 713 12.93 35.71 9.43
N LYS A 714 12.93 34.93 8.35
CA LYS A 714 12.61 35.35 6.97
C LYS A 714 11.11 35.36 6.66
N LEU A 715 10.31 34.56 7.37
CA LEU A 715 8.88 34.41 7.11
C LEU A 715 8.16 35.71 7.50
N ALA A 716 7.65 36.43 6.52
CA ALA A 716 6.67 37.48 6.76
C ALA A 716 5.30 36.82 6.87
N ASP A 717 4.81 36.62 8.09
CA ASP A 717 3.54 35.92 8.32
C ASP A 717 2.31 36.79 7.95
N CYS A 718 1.13 36.16 7.87
CA CYS A 718 -0.17 36.83 7.79
C CYS A 718 -0.78 37.01 9.20
N SER A 719 -1.82 37.84 9.33
CA SER A 719 -2.52 38.02 10.62
C SER A 719 -3.65 37.02 10.87
N SER A 720 -4.20 36.39 9.82
CA SER A 720 -5.20 35.34 9.97
C SER A 720 -4.58 34.08 10.59
N THR A 721 -5.43 33.37 11.32
CA THR A 721 -5.13 32.09 11.96
C THR A 721 -5.96 30.94 11.38
N ASP A 722 -6.81 31.20 10.38
CA ASP A 722 -7.55 30.17 9.65
C ASP A 722 -6.73 29.72 8.42
N PRO A 723 -6.23 28.46 8.40
CA PRO A 723 -5.46 27.95 7.27
C PRO A 723 -6.22 27.90 5.95
N ALA A 724 -7.56 27.92 5.96
CA ALA A 724 -8.40 27.78 4.76
C ALA A 724 -8.42 29.05 3.89
N GLU A 725 -8.41 30.23 4.51
CA GLU A 725 -8.21 31.50 3.80
C GLU A 725 -6.72 31.88 3.67
N SER A 726 -5.87 31.38 4.56
CA SER A 726 -4.45 31.74 4.60
C SER A 726 -3.64 31.07 3.49
N GLU A 727 -2.81 31.86 2.83
CA GLU A 727 -1.95 31.44 1.72
C GLU A 727 -0.52 31.92 1.90
N ILE A 728 0.43 31.23 1.26
CA ILE A 728 1.86 31.56 1.36
C ILE A 728 2.53 31.58 -0.01
N PHE A 729 3.22 32.68 -0.32
CA PHE A 729 4.06 32.83 -1.49
C PHE A 729 5.51 32.46 -1.14
N ILE A 730 6.03 31.42 -1.79
CA ILE A 730 7.44 31.04 -1.72
C ILE A 730 8.13 31.72 -2.90
N VAL A 731 9.03 32.66 -2.61
CA VAL A 731 9.58 33.61 -3.59
C VAL A 731 11.09 33.50 -3.73
N GLU A 732 11.58 33.79 -4.93
CA GLU A 732 12.99 33.76 -5.28
C GLU A 732 13.72 35.02 -4.80
N GLY A 733 14.60 34.85 -3.80
CA GLY A 733 15.45 35.91 -3.29
C GLY A 733 14.76 36.93 -2.38
N ASP A 734 15.60 37.71 -1.67
CA ASP A 734 15.14 38.78 -0.79
C ASP A 734 14.60 40.00 -1.58
N SER A 735 14.90 40.12 -2.89
CA SER A 735 14.42 41.21 -3.76
C SER A 735 12.95 41.05 -4.13
N ALA A 736 12.56 39.94 -4.79
CA ALA A 736 11.15 39.65 -5.06
C ALA A 736 10.35 39.50 -3.77
N GLY A 737 10.94 38.93 -2.72
CA GLY A 737 10.35 38.91 -1.38
C GLY A 737 10.15 40.30 -0.75
N GLY A 738 10.96 41.28 -1.10
CA GLY A 738 10.78 42.69 -0.73
C GLY A 738 9.52 43.29 -1.38
N SER A 739 9.37 43.15 -2.69
CA SER A 739 8.20 43.64 -3.44
C SER A 739 6.92 42.93 -3.01
N ALA A 740 6.93 41.59 -2.93
CA ALA A 740 5.78 40.80 -2.51
C ALA A 740 5.34 41.10 -1.06
N LYS A 741 6.30 41.33 -0.14
CA LYS A 741 5.99 41.73 1.25
C LYS A 741 5.35 43.12 1.37
N GLN A 742 5.59 44.00 0.40
CA GLN A 742 4.99 45.32 0.32
C GLN A 742 3.61 45.30 -0.35
N GLY A 743 3.44 44.54 -1.44
CA GLY A 743 2.20 44.49 -2.22
C GLY A 743 1.09 43.60 -1.64
N ARG A 744 1.43 42.62 -0.81
CA ARG A 744 0.46 41.64 -0.26
C ARG A 744 -0.66 42.24 0.61
N ASP A 745 -1.80 41.56 0.64
CA ASP A 745 -2.72 41.68 1.77
C ASP A 745 -2.18 40.91 2.98
N ARG A 746 -1.71 41.66 3.97
CA ARG A 746 -1.18 41.14 5.24
C ARG A 746 -2.21 40.35 6.05
N ARG A 747 -3.51 40.47 5.76
CA ARG A 747 -4.56 39.72 6.46
C ARG A 747 -4.39 38.21 6.28
N PHE A 748 -4.20 37.75 5.05
CA PHE A 748 -4.23 36.31 4.73
C PHE A 748 -3.02 35.80 3.92
N GLN A 749 -2.15 36.69 3.41
CA GLN A 749 -0.99 36.28 2.59
C GLN A 749 0.32 36.33 3.38
N ALA A 750 1.01 35.20 3.49
CA ALA A 750 2.37 35.08 4.02
C ALA A 750 3.43 35.06 2.89
N ILE A 751 4.65 35.53 3.16
CA ILE A 751 5.77 35.52 2.20
C ILE A 751 6.98 34.82 2.82
N LEU A 752 7.57 33.87 2.09
CA LEU A 752 8.79 33.17 2.47
C LEU A 752 9.86 33.30 1.36
N PRO A 753 10.83 34.23 1.50
CA PRO A 753 11.92 34.36 0.55
C PRO A 753 12.98 33.27 0.74
N LEU A 754 13.39 32.65 -0.37
CA LEU A 754 14.45 31.65 -0.45
C LEU A 754 15.79 32.31 -0.83
N ARG A 755 16.91 31.87 -0.23
CA ARG A 755 18.24 32.34 -0.63
C ARG A 755 18.95 31.31 -1.51
N GLY A 756 18.95 31.58 -2.82
CA GLY A 756 19.61 30.75 -3.81
C GLY A 756 18.92 29.38 -4.01
N LYS A 757 19.65 28.46 -4.62
CA LYS A 757 19.11 27.14 -5.03
C LYS A 757 18.98 26.20 -3.83
N ILE A 758 17.80 25.60 -3.69
CA ILE A 758 17.49 24.64 -2.62
C ILE A 758 18.34 23.37 -2.76
N LEU A 759 18.63 22.70 -1.64
CA LEU A 759 19.28 21.39 -1.64
C LEU A 759 18.44 20.36 -2.43
N ASN A 760 19.01 19.76 -3.47
CA ASN A 760 18.39 18.60 -4.13
C ASN A 760 18.41 17.39 -3.18
N ILE A 761 17.25 17.09 -2.58
CA ILE A 761 17.10 16.01 -1.61
C ILE A 761 17.08 14.60 -2.23
N GLU A 762 16.92 14.46 -3.55
CA GLU A 762 16.99 13.15 -4.24
C GLU A 762 18.43 12.58 -4.22
N ARG A 763 19.44 13.44 -4.05
CA ARG A 763 20.88 13.09 -4.06
C ARG A 763 21.54 13.16 -2.68
N LYS A 764 20.77 13.26 -1.60
CA LYS A 764 21.28 13.51 -0.24
C LYS A 764 20.53 12.69 0.80
N ASP A 765 21.24 12.31 1.86
CA ASP A 765 20.63 11.63 2.99
C ASP A 765 19.67 12.55 3.80
N GLU A 766 18.80 11.95 4.60
CA GLU A 766 17.83 12.69 5.40
C GLU A 766 18.48 13.60 6.46
N ALA A 767 19.69 13.29 6.94
CA ALA A 767 20.36 14.12 7.92
C ALA A 767 20.91 15.40 7.28
N ALA A 768 21.38 15.35 6.03
CA ALA A 768 21.76 16.52 5.24
C ALA A 768 20.53 17.39 4.92
N MET A 769 19.38 16.78 4.57
CA MET A 769 18.10 17.47 4.42
C MET A 769 17.70 18.21 5.71
N TYR A 770 17.67 17.52 6.86
CA TYR A 770 17.32 18.13 8.14
C TYR A 770 18.36 19.11 8.69
N LYS A 771 19.58 19.16 8.15
CA LYS A 771 20.60 20.18 8.48
C LYS A 771 20.50 21.45 7.62
N ASN A 772 19.81 21.40 6.48
CA ASN A 772 19.71 22.55 5.59
C ASN A 772 18.71 23.58 6.14
N GLU A 773 19.14 24.85 6.23
CA GLU A 773 18.34 25.92 6.82
C GLU A 773 17.06 26.22 6.02
N GLU A 774 17.12 26.28 4.69
CA GLU A 774 15.94 26.56 3.87
C GLU A 774 14.90 25.43 3.95
N ILE A 775 15.35 24.18 3.98
CA ILE A 775 14.44 23.03 4.20
C ILE A 775 13.84 23.07 5.61
N GLN A 776 14.61 23.40 6.65
CA GLN A 776 14.05 23.61 8.00
C GLN A 776 13.02 24.75 8.01
N ASN A 777 13.30 25.87 7.33
CA ASN A 777 12.42 27.02 7.22
C ASN A 777 11.11 26.67 6.50
N LEU A 778 11.16 25.85 5.44
CA LEU A 778 9.97 25.34 4.76
C LEU A 778 9.14 24.42 5.67
N ILE A 779 9.76 23.44 6.33
CA ILE A 779 9.07 22.48 7.21
C ILE A 779 8.38 23.21 8.38
N LEU A 780 9.10 24.11 9.07
CA LEU A 780 8.60 24.87 10.21
C LEU A 780 7.60 25.95 9.79
N GLY A 781 7.88 26.66 8.68
CA GLY A 781 7.04 27.75 8.18
C GLY A 781 5.67 27.25 7.73
N LEU A 782 5.62 26.14 7.00
CA LEU A 782 4.38 25.56 6.49
C LEU A 782 3.64 24.66 7.50
N GLY A 783 4.34 24.09 8.48
CA GLY A 783 3.76 23.13 9.43
C GLY A 783 3.71 21.69 8.89
N LEU A 784 4.62 21.29 8.00
CA LEU A 784 4.59 19.97 7.33
C LEU A 784 4.79 18.76 8.26
N GLY A 785 5.13 18.98 9.52
CA GLY A 785 5.44 17.92 10.47
C GLY A 785 6.73 17.16 10.13
N VAL A 786 6.84 15.94 10.66
CA VAL A 786 8.01 15.08 10.47
C VAL A 786 7.76 14.12 9.30
N LYS A 787 8.75 13.95 8.42
CA LYS A 787 8.68 13.03 7.29
C LYS A 787 8.39 11.60 7.76
N GLY A 788 7.35 11.01 7.19
CA GLY A 788 6.88 9.65 7.51
C GLY A 788 5.87 9.55 8.66
N GLU A 789 5.47 10.68 9.27
CA GLU A 789 4.22 10.73 10.06
C GLU A 789 3.02 10.97 9.11
N ASP A 790 1.83 10.50 9.51
CA ASP A 790 0.60 10.69 8.71
C ASP A 790 0.32 12.18 8.51
N PHE A 791 0.07 12.59 7.26
CA PHE A 791 -0.28 13.97 6.96
C PHE A 791 -1.63 14.35 7.59
N ASN A 792 -1.62 15.37 8.44
CA ASN A 792 -2.84 16.01 8.93
C ASN A 792 -2.94 17.42 8.38
N MET A 793 -4.00 17.68 7.61
CA MET A 793 -4.35 19.00 7.09
C MET A 793 -4.50 20.05 8.20
N GLU A 794 -4.98 19.67 9.39
CA GLU A 794 -5.16 20.58 10.53
C GLU A 794 -3.83 21.16 11.07
N ASN A 795 -2.69 20.53 10.76
CA ASN A 795 -1.35 21.03 11.13
C ASN A 795 -0.76 21.97 10.07
N LEU A 796 -1.31 21.97 8.85
CA LEU A 796 -0.86 22.82 7.76
C LEU A 796 -1.28 24.26 8.02
N ARG A 797 -0.35 25.20 7.91
CA ARG A 797 -0.61 26.61 8.27
C ARG A 797 -1.27 27.42 7.15
N TYR A 798 -1.16 26.96 5.90
CA TYR A 798 -1.68 27.65 4.71
C TYR A 798 -2.19 26.59 3.73
N HIS A 799 -3.48 26.60 3.39
CA HIS A 799 -4.06 25.63 2.44
C HIS A 799 -3.71 25.93 0.98
N LYS A 800 -3.17 27.12 0.68
CA LYS A 800 -2.60 27.47 -0.63
C LYS A 800 -1.12 27.80 -0.49
N ILE A 801 -0.27 26.95 -1.06
CA ILE A 801 1.18 27.12 -1.13
C ILE A 801 1.50 27.49 -2.57
N ILE A 802 1.84 28.76 -2.80
CA ILE A 802 2.05 29.34 -4.12
C ILE A 802 3.55 29.48 -4.35
N ILE A 803 4.07 28.73 -5.32
CA ILE A 803 5.45 28.86 -5.79
C ILE A 803 5.48 30.02 -6.80
N LEU A 804 6.24 31.07 -6.49
CA LEU A 804 6.34 32.27 -7.31
C LEU A 804 7.83 32.57 -7.58
N THR A 805 8.33 31.99 -8.67
CA THR A 805 9.72 32.11 -9.16
C THR A 805 9.78 33.00 -10.38
N ASP A 806 10.97 33.49 -10.73
CA ASP A 806 11.15 34.25 -11.97
C ASP A 806 10.91 33.37 -13.21
N ALA A 807 10.57 34.03 -14.33
CA ALA A 807 10.31 33.39 -15.62
C ALA A 807 11.62 33.17 -16.39
N ASP A 808 12.61 32.55 -15.73
CA ASP A 808 13.93 32.28 -16.29
C ASP A 808 14.42 30.85 -15.99
N VAL A 809 15.64 30.53 -16.41
CA VAL A 809 16.25 29.21 -16.22
C VAL A 809 16.53 28.85 -14.76
N ASP A 810 16.75 29.85 -13.90
CA ASP A 810 17.06 29.64 -12.48
C ASP A 810 15.79 29.53 -11.65
N GLY A 811 14.76 30.32 -11.94
CA GLY A 811 13.42 30.15 -11.40
C GLY A 811 12.80 28.80 -11.78
N ALA A 812 12.94 28.37 -13.03
CA ALA A 812 12.52 27.03 -13.46
C ALA A 812 13.26 25.90 -12.69
N HIS A 813 14.54 26.11 -12.37
CA HIS A 813 15.34 25.16 -11.58
C HIS A 813 14.93 25.16 -10.10
N ILE A 814 14.70 26.32 -9.48
CA ILE A 814 14.19 26.42 -8.10
C ILE A 814 12.79 25.81 -7.99
N ARG A 815 11.90 26.08 -8.96
CA ARG A 815 10.58 25.43 -9.07
C ARG A 815 10.72 23.91 -9.12
N SER A 816 11.61 23.37 -9.96
CA SER A 816 11.87 21.93 -10.04
C SER A 816 12.38 21.34 -8.70
N LEU A 817 13.25 22.05 -7.98
CA LEU A 817 13.74 21.65 -6.67
C LEU A 817 12.64 21.67 -5.59
N LEU A 818 11.78 22.69 -5.58
CA LEU A 818 10.62 22.78 -4.69
C LEU A 818 9.61 21.66 -4.93
N LEU A 819 9.27 21.38 -6.19
CA LEU A 819 8.36 20.28 -6.53
C LEU A 819 8.92 18.92 -6.13
N THR A 820 10.22 18.71 -6.34
CA THR A 820 10.93 17.52 -5.85
C THR A 820 10.86 17.42 -4.32
N PHE A 821 11.08 18.54 -3.62
CA PHE A 821 10.95 18.59 -2.16
C PHE A 821 9.55 18.20 -1.69
N PHE A 822 8.51 18.85 -2.18
CA PHE A 822 7.14 18.56 -1.77
C PHE A 822 6.73 17.12 -2.11
N PHE A 823 7.07 16.62 -3.30
CA PHE A 823 6.70 15.27 -3.74
C PHE A 823 7.36 14.18 -2.88
N ARG A 824 8.62 14.38 -2.47
CA ARG A 824 9.40 13.44 -1.64
C ARG A 824 9.19 13.59 -0.14
N TYR A 825 8.86 14.78 0.35
CA TYR A 825 8.66 15.05 1.77
C TYR A 825 7.20 14.82 2.19
N GLN A 826 6.23 15.31 1.39
CA GLN A 826 4.81 15.21 1.71
C GLN A 826 3.93 15.24 0.45
N ARG A 827 3.85 14.11 -0.27
CA ARG A 827 3.04 13.96 -1.50
C ARG A 827 1.56 14.33 -1.30
N ALA A 828 1.03 14.12 -0.09
CA ALA A 828 -0.36 14.41 0.23
C ALA A 828 -0.79 15.87 0.01
N LEU A 829 0.16 16.82 -0.09
CA LEU A 829 -0.13 18.21 -0.48
C LEU A 829 -0.64 18.35 -1.92
N PHE A 830 -0.20 17.49 -2.84
CA PHE A 830 -0.72 17.44 -4.21
C PHE A 830 -2.07 16.72 -4.25
N ASP A 831 -2.19 15.60 -3.55
CA ASP A 831 -3.43 14.84 -3.42
C ASP A 831 -4.56 15.68 -2.77
N ALA A 832 -4.20 16.66 -1.91
CA ALA A 832 -5.10 17.64 -1.30
C ALA A 832 -5.25 18.96 -2.09
N GLY A 833 -4.58 19.11 -3.24
CA GLY A 833 -4.69 20.30 -4.10
C GLY A 833 -4.12 21.60 -3.51
N CYS A 834 -3.14 21.51 -2.60
CA CYS A 834 -2.57 22.65 -1.88
C CYS A 834 -1.44 23.38 -2.62
N ILE A 835 -0.83 22.77 -3.64
CA ILE A 835 0.33 23.31 -4.36
C ILE A 835 -0.11 24.05 -5.62
N TYR A 836 0.34 25.29 -5.76
CA TYR A 836 0.06 26.17 -6.90
C TYR A 836 1.36 26.80 -7.43
N VAL A 837 1.35 27.21 -8.69
CA VAL A 837 2.39 28.05 -9.30
C VAL A 837 1.75 29.37 -9.73
N GLY A 838 2.34 30.49 -9.32
CA GLY A 838 1.91 31.82 -9.77
C GLY A 838 2.33 32.08 -11.21
N VAL A 839 1.46 32.73 -11.98
CA VAL A 839 1.72 33.09 -13.38
C VAL A 839 1.82 34.62 -13.49
N PRO A 840 3.04 35.21 -13.42
CA PRO A 840 3.21 36.64 -13.65
C PRO A 840 3.04 37.00 -15.14
N PRO A 841 2.71 38.25 -15.49
CA PRO A 841 2.65 38.70 -16.87
C PRO A 841 4.05 38.81 -17.48
N LEU A 842 4.19 38.45 -18.75
CA LEU A 842 5.45 38.58 -19.49
C LEU A 842 5.66 40.00 -20.03
N PHE A 843 4.58 40.69 -20.40
CA PHE A 843 4.63 42.01 -21.01
C PHE A 843 3.65 42.99 -20.35
N LYS A 844 4.03 44.26 -20.34
CA LYS A 844 3.18 45.41 -20.02
C LYS A 844 3.19 46.36 -21.21
N VAL A 845 2.02 46.65 -21.75
CA VAL A 845 1.82 47.59 -22.86
C VAL A 845 1.18 48.85 -22.32
N GLU A 846 1.89 49.98 -22.37
CA GLU A 846 1.43 51.27 -21.88
C GLU A 846 1.04 52.20 -23.03
N ARG A 847 -0.16 52.79 -22.94
CA ARG A 847 -0.65 53.79 -23.87
C ARG A 847 -1.29 54.95 -23.11
N GLY A 848 -0.55 56.06 -23.02
CA GLY A 848 -0.97 57.24 -22.26
C GLY A 848 -1.06 56.95 -20.76
N LYS A 849 -2.27 56.78 -20.22
CA LYS A 849 -2.53 56.41 -18.82
C LYS A 849 -3.02 54.97 -18.63
N GLN A 850 -3.23 54.22 -19.71
CA GLN A 850 -3.70 52.83 -19.65
C GLN A 850 -2.51 51.88 -19.75
N ALA A 851 -2.46 50.89 -18.86
CA ALA A 851 -1.51 49.78 -18.89
C ALA A 851 -2.28 48.47 -19.09
N HIS A 852 -1.82 47.64 -20.02
CA HIS A 852 -2.36 46.31 -20.30
C HIS A 852 -1.28 45.26 -20.04
N TYR A 853 -1.57 44.29 -19.18
CA TYR A 853 -0.67 43.19 -18.87
C TYR A 853 -0.99 41.98 -19.75
N CYS A 854 0.03 41.39 -20.38
CA CYS A 854 -0.10 40.26 -21.30
C CYS A 854 0.73 39.07 -20.78
N TYR A 855 0.10 37.89 -20.71
CA TYR A 855 0.71 36.66 -20.17
C TYR A 855 1.40 35.80 -21.22
N ASP A 856 1.12 36.04 -22.51
CA ASP A 856 1.73 35.36 -23.65
C ASP A 856 1.89 36.31 -24.86
N GLU A 857 2.58 35.87 -25.91
CA GLU A 857 2.75 36.66 -27.13
C GLU A 857 1.45 36.86 -27.94
N ALA A 858 0.46 35.97 -27.81
CA ALA A 858 -0.78 36.07 -28.56
C ALA A 858 -1.64 37.21 -28.01
N ALA A 859 -1.74 37.33 -26.69
CA ALA A 859 -2.33 38.45 -25.97
C ALA A 859 -1.61 39.77 -26.31
N LEU A 860 -0.27 39.77 -26.36
CA LEU A 860 0.50 40.95 -26.79
C LEU A 860 0.12 41.38 -28.22
N LYS A 861 0.08 40.43 -29.17
CA LYS A 861 -0.31 40.70 -30.57
C LYS A 861 -1.76 41.19 -30.67
N GLN A 862 -2.68 40.65 -29.88
CA GLN A 862 -4.09 41.10 -29.83
C GLN A 862 -4.23 42.52 -29.26
N VAL A 863 -3.54 42.85 -28.16
CA VAL A 863 -3.54 44.20 -27.57
C VAL A 863 -2.99 45.22 -28.57
N ILE A 864 -1.86 44.91 -29.24
CA ILE A 864 -1.29 45.79 -30.28
C ILE A 864 -2.27 45.95 -31.45
N ALA A 865 -2.88 44.87 -31.93
CA ALA A 865 -3.86 44.91 -33.03
C ALA A 865 -5.16 45.66 -32.68
N SER A 866 -5.50 45.80 -31.40
CA SER A 866 -6.64 46.62 -30.94
C SER A 866 -6.39 48.13 -31.06
N PHE A 867 -5.13 48.55 -31.25
CA PHE A 867 -4.77 49.96 -31.37
C PHE A 867 -4.83 50.45 -32.84
N PRO A 868 -5.20 51.72 -33.08
CA PRO A 868 -5.05 52.34 -34.40
C PRO A 868 -3.61 52.25 -34.90
N GLY A 869 -3.42 52.05 -36.21
CA GLY A 869 -2.09 51.85 -36.82
C GLY A 869 -1.09 53.02 -36.70
N ASN A 870 -1.51 54.16 -36.14
CA ASN A 870 -0.68 55.32 -35.82
C ASN A 870 -0.55 55.57 -34.30
N ALA A 871 -0.96 54.63 -33.45
CA ALA A 871 -0.88 54.76 -32.00
C ALA A 871 0.57 54.62 -31.49
N SER A 872 1.02 55.60 -30.69
CA SER A 872 2.23 55.45 -29.88
C SER A 872 1.91 54.68 -28.60
N TYR A 873 2.70 53.65 -28.31
CA TYR A 873 2.64 52.82 -27.11
C TYR A 873 4.06 52.38 -26.72
N ASN A 874 4.25 52.06 -25.44
CA ASN A 874 5.50 51.51 -24.90
C ASN A 874 5.28 50.03 -24.52
N ILE A 875 6.28 49.18 -24.74
CA ILE A 875 6.25 47.77 -24.32
C ILE A 875 7.41 47.51 -23.37
N GLN A 876 7.08 47.14 -22.14
CA GLN A 876 8.04 46.61 -21.16
C GLN A 876 7.87 45.08 -21.10
N ARG A 877 8.95 44.33 -21.35
CA ARG A 877 9.02 42.89 -21.00
C ARG A 877 9.58 42.78 -19.58
N PHE A 878 8.90 42.06 -18.70
CA PHE A 878 9.44 41.71 -17.39
C PHE A 878 10.42 40.54 -17.53
N LYS A 879 11.56 40.61 -16.82
CA LYS A 879 12.54 39.52 -16.76
C LYS A 879 12.56 38.82 -15.41
N GLY A 880 12.21 39.54 -14.35
CA GLY A 880 12.09 38.98 -13.01
C GLY A 880 11.10 39.75 -12.14
N LEU A 881 10.54 39.10 -11.13
CA LEU A 881 9.53 39.64 -10.22
C LEU A 881 10.04 40.85 -9.43
N GLY A 882 11.36 40.95 -9.22
CA GLY A 882 12.02 42.09 -8.60
C GLY A 882 11.97 43.39 -9.41
N GLU A 883 11.66 43.33 -10.71
CA GLU A 883 11.49 44.50 -11.58
C GLU A 883 10.07 45.11 -11.48
N MET A 884 9.12 44.39 -10.88
CA MET A 884 7.74 44.83 -10.72
C MET A 884 7.57 45.70 -9.47
N MET A 885 6.86 46.81 -9.61
CA MET A 885 6.46 47.62 -8.44
C MET A 885 5.44 46.84 -7.57
N PRO A 886 5.40 47.04 -6.24
CA PRO A 886 4.53 46.27 -5.35
C PRO A 886 3.04 46.27 -5.74
N GLU A 887 2.53 47.41 -6.21
CA GLU A 887 1.15 47.56 -6.71
C GLU A 887 0.90 46.73 -7.99
N GLN A 888 1.85 46.74 -8.93
CA GLN A 888 1.78 45.96 -10.17
C GLN A 888 1.80 44.45 -9.89
N LEU A 889 2.63 44.03 -8.92
CA LEU A 889 2.72 42.63 -8.49
C LEU A 889 1.42 42.17 -7.80
N TRP A 890 0.78 43.06 -7.02
CA TRP A 890 -0.55 42.83 -6.46
C TRP A 890 -1.58 42.64 -7.58
N GLU A 891 -1.81 43.67 -8.40
CA GLU A 891 -2.86 43.73 -9.43
C GLU A 891 -2.84 42.57 -10.45
N THR A 892 -1.67 41.97 -10.67
CA THR A 892 -1.47 40.94 -11.71
C THR A 892 -1.34 39.53 -11.15
N THR A 893 -0.66 39.35 -10.02
CA THR A 893 -0.13 38.05 -9.62
C THR A 893 -0.51 37.63 -8.20
N MET A 894 -0.86 38.57 -7.32
CA MET A 894 -1.18 38.27 -5.91
C MET A 894 -2.64 38.49 -5.55
N ASP A 895 -3.36 39.41 -6.20
CA ASP A 895 -4.78 39.68 -5.94
C ASP A 895 -5.67 38.49 -6.31
N PRO A 896 -6.43 37.88 -5.37
CA PRO A 896 -7.30 36.75 -5.65
C PRO A 896 -8.34 36.97 -6.75
N ASP A 897 -8.76 38.22 -7.00
CA ASP A 897 -9.83 38.53 -7.96
C ASP A 897 -9.33 38.65 -9.40
N THR A 898 -8.02 38.88 -9.63
CA THR A 898 -7.43 39.09 -10.97
C THR A 898 -6.37 38.08 -11.37
N ARG A 899 -5.68 37.45 -10.41
CA ARG A 899 -4.52 36.59 -10.67
C ARG A 899 -4.85 35.26 -11.35
N ILE A 900 -3.84 34.68 -12.00
CA ILE A 900 -3.88 33.33 -12.56
C ILE A 900 -2.92 32.42 -11.79
N LEU A 901 -3.43 31.29 -11.27
CA LEU A 901 -2.64 30.26 -10.60
C LEU A 901 -2.79 28.90 -11.32
N LYS A 902 -1.67 28.25 -11.62
CA LYS A 902 -1.66 26.85 -12.09
C LYS A 902 -1.67 25.92 -10.87
N GLN A 903 -2.79 25.24 -10.57
CA GLN A 903 -2.85 24.21 -9.52
C GLN A 903 -2.13 22.94 -9.99
N LEU A 904 -1.34 22.30 -9.11
CA LEU A 904 -0.59 21.09 -9.45
C LEU A 904 -1.22 19.84 -8.83
N VAL A 905 -1.41 18.81 -9.64
CA VAL A 905 -2.00 17.51 -9.30
C VAL A 905 -1.04 16.40 -9.75
N VAL A 906 -1.13 15.22 -9.12
CA VAL A 906 -0.36 14.02 -9.49
C VAL A 906 -1.32 12.97 -10.03
N ASP A 907 -1.36 12.79 -11.35
CA ASP A 907 -2.26 11.84 -12.02
C ASP A 907 -1.78 10.38 -11.86
N ASP A 908 -0.51 10.11 -12.19
CA ASP A 908 0.16 8.83 -11.92
C ASP A 908 1.38 9.06 -11.03
N ALA A 909 1.28 8.65 -9.77
CA ALA A 909 2.36 8.78 -8.78
C ALA A 909 3.56 7.86 -9.04
N ALA A 910 3.39 6.75 -9.78
CA ALA A 910 4.47 5.86 -10.16
C ALA A 910 5.27 6.42 -11.34
N GLU A 911 4.59 6.95 -12.37
CA GLU A 911 5.24 7.69 -13.47
C GLU A 911 5.95 8.94 -12.95
N THR A 912 5.26 9.77 -12.16
CA THR A 912 5.83 10.98 -11.55
C THR A 912 7.08 10.66 -10.71
N ASN A 913 7.06 9.54 -9.96
CA ASN A 913 8.22 9.04 -9.23
C ASN A 913 9.41 8.68 -10.14
N VAL A 914 9.17 8.03 -11.28
CA VAL A 914 10.21 7.72 -12.27
C VAL A 914 10.77 9.00 -12.89
N VAL A 915 9.93 9.98 -13.23
CA VAL A 915 10.35 11.29 -13.76
C VAL A 915 11.26 12.02 -12.77
N PHE A 916 10.85 12.17 -11.51
CA PHE A 916 11.70 12.81 -10.49
C PHE A 916 13.02 12.07 -10.26
N SER A 917 13.02 10.73 -10.14
CA SER A 917 14.27 9.97 -9.97
C SER A 917 15.20 10.06 -11.19
N SER A 918 14.65 10.24 -12.40
CA SER A 918 15.45 10.36 -13.62
C SER A 918 16.02 11.77 -13.81
N LEU A 919 15.21 12.82 -13.57
CA LEU A 919 15.62 14.21 -13.71
C LEU A 919 16.49 14.71 -12.54
N MET A 920 16.22 14.24 -11.32
CA MET A 920 16.84 14.79 -10.10
C MET A 920 17.80 13.83 -9.41
N GLY A 921 17.77 12.52 -9.73
CA GLY A 921 18.57 11.50 -9.05
C GLY A 921 20.06 11.50 -9.39
N ALA A 922 20.71 10.36 -9.19
CA ALA A 922 22.14 10.21 -9.48
C ALA A 922 22.45 9.96 -10.96
N ARG A 923 21.55 9.27 -11.69
CA ARG A 923 21.79 8.86 -13.07
C ARG A 923 21.90 10.06 -14.01
N VAL A 924 22.97 10.11 -14.78
CA VAL A 924 23.25 11.18 -15.75
C VAL A 924 22.80 10.75 -17.14
N ASP A 925 23.00 9.47 -17.48
CA ASP A 925 22.67 8.90 -18.79
C ASP A 925 21.19 9.07 -19.14
N VAL A 926 20.31 8.56 -18.26
CA VAL A 926 18.85 8.60 -18.42
C VAL A 926 18.36 10.04 -18.52
N ARG A 927 18.96 10.96 -17.77
CA ARG A 927 18.64 12.39 -17.83
C ARG A 927 19.04 12.99 -19.17
N LYS A 928 20.21 12.62 -19.69
CA LYS A 928 20.71 13.07 -20.99
C LYS A 928 19.86 12.51 -22.14
N GLU A 929 19.38 11.27 -22.04
CA GLU A 929 18.43 10.67 -22.97
C GLU A 929 17.04 11.34 -22.90
N LEU A 930 16.53 11.61 -21.69
CA LEU A 930 15.29 12.38 -21.50
C LEU A 930 15.40 13.79 -22.06
N ILE A 931 16.50 14.52 -21.80
CA ILE A 931 16.75 15.84 -22.37
C ILE A 931 16.81 15.78 -23.89
N LYS A 932 17.55 14.83 -24.48
CA LYS A 932 17.64 14.65 -25.94
C LYS A 932 16.26 14.38 -26.56
N SER A 933 15.52 13.41 -26.02
CA SER A 933 14.21 12.98 -26.55
C SER A 933 13.09 13.99 -26.27
N ALA A 934 13.20 14.82 -25.24
CA ALA A 934 12.32 15.96 -25.02
C ALA A 934 12.65 17.09 -26.01
N ALA A 935 13.93 17.42 -26.20
CA ALA A 935 14.37 18.47 -27.11
C ALA A 935 13.94 18.24 -28.57
N THR A 936 13.88 16.99 -29.05
CA THR A 936 13.34 16.68 -30.40
C THR A 936 11.82 16.84 -30.52
N ARG A 937 11.09 16.92 -29.40
CA ARG A 937 9.61 17.01 -29.36
C ARG A 937 9.10 18.39 -28.93
N MET A 938 9.97 19.29 -28.50
CA MET A 938 9.59 20.55 -27.87
C MET A 938 9.55 21.68 -28.91
N ASN A 939 8.39 22.33 -29.07
CA ASN A 939 8.34 23.62 -29.78
C ASN A 939 8.97 24.69 -28.88
N LEU A 940 9.89 25.50 -29.44
CA LEU A 940 10.55 26.60 -28.74
C LEU A 940 9.54 27.66 -28.24
N GLU A 941 8.43 27.83 -28.95
CA GLU A 941 7.35 28.77 -28.58
C GLU A 941 6.56 28.35 -27.32
N ASN A 942 6.72 27.09 -26.86
CA ASN A 942 6.03 26.54 -25.69
C ASN A 942 6.90 26.54 -24.41
N LEU A 943 8.04 27.22 -24.42
CA LEU A 943 8.89 27.38 -23.24
C LEU A 943 8.40 28.59 -22.41
N ASP A 944 8.03 28.34 -21.14
CA ASP A 944 7.75 29.38 -20.12
C ASP A 944 9.09 30.09 -19.69
N ILE A 945 9.84 30.71 -20.65
CA ILE A 945 11.16 31.38 -20.49
C ILE A 945 11.33 32.59 -21.46
#